data_AF-A0A6L7QII1-F1
#
_entry.id   AF-A0A6L7QII1-F1
#
_cell.length_a   1.000
_cell.length_b   1.000
_cell.length_c   1.000
_cell.angle_alpha   90.00
_cell.angle_beta   90.00
_cell.angle_gamma   90.00
#
_symmetry.space_group_name_H-M   'P 1'
#
loop_
_entity.id
_entity.type
_entity.pdbx_description
1 polymer ?
#
loop_
_entity_poly.entity_id
_entity_poly.type
_entity_poly.pdbx_seq_one_letter_code
_entity_poly.pdbx_strand_id
1 'polypeptide(L)'
;MRRSLKLVVVAAVLGMAGETSAQSGSRPDYGSRLGTQWGHETSFLPQGVQVALNSIDPAVRKWYVPQELFAEYRWRQWQTTNYARTDFDRYVAPGIEGDYLYDMFGNAVSKGWLIYNTEQNTPEEFGNRLFKGNRFERWFSQVVVAADAKGGTYYALTTSNNLRTTLTPLVLSKVQMDGIQFDMATDKYQQTLIFSRISGPRLTFNRDDRRTNTTTFFGGRFTTAVGDFVTLGVHGVNSHQSNSKIDEAPVASLFKGRLTEDQNAVPISAIEIVLRDESPEDGTGGAAFFPGSSDIIITYESGLVNRGKEIGFEPVLEGGIPAGGRLEANGSEEIRLLYSFDDQIFVHRASGAKDEITKVEFELTVANDYDISMSSDRQLNSAGARVLLPVTQAEGNIQDLSNLRTLRFEYGLPTATQILGGSLSVSDVLGFRLYGEFDRNWNIRQYPNVSQEIHRTSSGLTDEPHNDAWLINVSNQRGRWFGFAEAYRIDPQYNTTTFISNENGFIDYEAPQNKVDLVEDNDDQDRVPDAFRGDWLFPDLLIFPGWDQNGDFQPDFNQNDNEVRRNAIPDWREPFIRLWVDRPEMLWGRDMNNNFWPDLYENDKDPDYPYDRDHDGWNVYTGFRLRAGLRILGGVLREQLISSDQKNHMVYGMLDYDETWPRYGRVRMYEMVKSVQDDIEDPLLQYSPETLIDLAEPQASKREMEDPLLGRDSFVNQFFIGHQLKTGKVLIESKLKHRHFHQSLARE
;
A
#
# COMPACT_ATOMS: atom_id res chain seq x y z
N MET A 1 -19.45 13.82 -30.15
CA MET A 1 -19.56 12.37 -29.85
C MET A 1 -18.91 12.15 -28.49
N ARG A 2 -19.70 11.98 -27.42
CA ARG A 2 -19.17 11.69 -26.08
C ARG A 2 -18.63 10.26 -26.07
N ARG A 3 -17.33 10.09 -25.80
CA ARG A 3 -16.73 8.76 -25.62
C ARG A 3 -16.81 8.45 -24.12
N SER A 4 -17.85 7.74 -23.70
CA SER A 4 -17.91 7.19 -22.35
C SER A 4 -17.14 5.88 -22.31
N LEU A 5 -16.13 5.78 -21.44
CA LEU A 5 -15.55 4.51 -21.06
C LEU A 5 -16.41 3.94 -19.93
N LYS A 6 -17.50 3.26 -20.27
CA LYS A 6 -18.35 2.60 -19.27
C LYS A 6 -17.79 1.21 -18.98
N LEU A 7 -17.03 1.06 -17.90
CA LEU A 7 -16.80 -0.25 -17.31
C LEU A 7 -18.02 -0.61 -16.45
N VAL A 8 -19.12 -1.04 -17.08
CA VAL A 8 -20.28 -1.55 -16.33
C VAL A 8 -20.00 -3.01 -15.97
N VAL A 9 -19.48 -3.23 -14.76
CA VAL A 9 -19.51 -4.57 -14.16
C VAL A 9 -20.90 -4.80 -13.59
N VAL A 10 -21.79 -5.40 -14.38
CA VAL A 10 -23.04 -5.96 -13.85
C VAL A 10 -22.74 -7.36 -13.33
N ALA A 11 -22.38 -7.47 -12.05
CA ALA A 11 -22.41 -8.75 -11.36
C ALA A 11 -23.86 -9.13 -11.08
N ALA A 12 -24.54 -9.70 -12.08
CA ALA A 12 -25.79 -10.40 -11.85
C ALA A 12 -25.46 -11.79 -11.29
N VAL A 13 -25.69 -12.00 -10.00
CA VAL A 13 -25.68 -13.35 -9.42
C VAL A 13 -26.86 -14.12 -10.00
N LEU A 14 -26.63 -14.79 -11.12
CA LEU A 14 -27.50 -15.86 -11.59
C LEU A 14 -27.25 -17.04 -10.66
N GLY A 15 -28.18 -17.30 -9.75
CA GLY A 15 -28.18 -18.53 -8.96
C GLY A 15 -28.28 -19.74 -9.88
N MET A 16 -27.14 -20.28 -10.31
CA MET A 16 -27.07 -21.60 -10.92
C MET A 16 -27.15 -22.61 -9.78
N ALA A 17 -28.37 -23.05 -9.48
CA ALA A 17 -28.61 -24.21 -8.65
C ALA A 17 -28.10 -25.45 -9.41
N GLY A 18 -26.97 -26.00 -8.95
CA GLY A 18 -26.52 -27.32 -9.33
C GLY A 18 -27.54 -28.38 -8.92
N GLU A 19 -27.81 -29.30 -9.85
CA GLU A 19 -28.84 -30.32 -9.76
C GLU A 19 -28.63 -31.29 -8.59
N THR A 20 -29.60 -31.38 -7.68
CA THR A 20 -29.88 -32.59 -6.93
C THR A 20 -31.35 -32.96 -7.10
N SER A 21 -31.58 -33.97 -7.95
CA SER A 21 -32.70 -34.93 -7.94
C SER A 21 -34.11 -34.43 -7.54
N ALA A 22 -34.91 -34.18 -8.57
CA ALA A 22 -36.32 -34.54 -8.72
C ALA A 22 -37.27 -34.35 -7.50
N GLN A 23 -37.93 -33.18 -7.45
CA GLN A 23 -39.38 -33.11 -7.27
C GLN A 23 -39.95 -32.27 -8.41
N SER A 24 -40.92 -32.83 -9.15
CA SER A 24 -41.67 -32.12 -10.17
C SER A 24 -42.53 -31.02 -9.53
N GLY A 25 -41.94 -29.83 -9.37
CA GLY A 25 -42.64 -28.59 -9.08
C GLY A 25 -42.98 -27.88 -10.39
N SER A 26 -44.26 -27.63 -10.60
CA SER A 26 -44.79 -26.76 -11.66
C SER A 26 -43.97 -25.47 -11.82
N ARG A 27 -43.70 -25.05 -13.06
CA ARG A 27 -43.25 -23.67 -13.38
C ARG A 27 -44.15 -22.67 -12.63
N PRO A 28 -43.60 -21.69 -11.90
CA PRO A 28 -44.40 -20.59 -11.38
C PRO A 28 -45.04 -19.86 -12.56
N ASP A 29 -46.36 -19.84 -12.61
CA ASP A 29 -47.11 -18.99 -13.54
C ASP A 29 -47.08 -17.56 -12.99
N TYR A 30 -46.21 -16.72 -13.52
CA TYR A 30 -46.08 -15.31 -13.13
C TYR A 30 -47.27 -14.46 -13.60
N GLY A 31 -48.28 -15.06 -14.27
CA GLY A 31 -49.43 -14.36 -14.82
C GLY A 31 -49.01 -13.27 -15.81
N SER A 32 -49.76 -12.17 -15.85
CA SER A 32 -49.50 -11.02 -16.73
C SER A 32 -48.30 -10.16 -16.34
N ARG A 33 -47.54 -10.52 -15.29
CA ARG A 33 -46.42 -9.71 -14.75
C ARG A 33 -45.21 -9.60 -15.70
N LEU A 34 -45.10 -10.50 -16.68
CA LEU A 34 -44.01 -10.55 -17.66
C LEU A 34 -44.49 -10.22 -19.08
N GLY A 35 -45.58 -9.47 -19.21
CA GLY A 35 -46.24 -9.21 -20.50
C GLY A 35 -47.10 -10.39 -20.96
N THR A 36 -48.13 -10.11 -21.75
CA THR A 36 -48.92 -11.18 -22.39
C THR A 36 -48.42 -11.40 -23.82
N GLN A 37 -48.26 -12.67 -24.18
CA GLN A 37 -47.83 -13.08 -25.51
C GLN A 37 -49.03 -13.02 -26.46
N TRP A 38 -49.05 -12.04 -27.36
CA TRP A 38 -50.06 -11.94 -28.41
C TRP A 38 -49.45 -12.46 -29.70
N GLY A 39 -49.57 -13.78 -29.91
CA GLY A 39 -48.90 -14.44 -31.04
C GLY A 39 -47.38 -14.54 -30.84
N HIS A 40 -46.59 -14.06 -31.80
CA HIS A 40 -45.12 -14.13 -31.76
C HIS A 40 -44.44 -12.94 -31.08
N GLU A 41 -45.16 -11.88 -30.72
CA GLU A 41 -44.61 -10.72 -30.02
C GLU A 41 -45.09 -10.66 -28.56
N THR A 42 -44.16 -10.41 -27.65
CA THR A 42 -44.40 -10.19 -26.22
C THR A 42 -44.46 -8.69 -25.97
N SER A 43 -45.59 -8.19 -25.46
CA SER A 43 -45.77 -6.77 -25.13
C SER A 43 -45.63 -6.54 -23.62
N PHE A 44 -44.73 -5.64 -23.22
CA PHE A 44 -44.40 -5.34 -21.81
C PHE A 44 -45.03 -4.03 -21.30
N LEU A 45 -46.13 -3.58 -21.91
CA LEU A 45 -46.81 -2.35 -21.46
C LEU A 45 -47.47 -2.57 -20.07
N PRO A 46 -47.34 -1.61 -19.13
CA PRO A 46 -47.93 -1.72 -17.80
C PRO A 46 -49.46 -1.71 -17.88
N GLN A 47 -50.12 -2.78 -17.42
CA GLN A 47 -51.58 -2.81 -17.26
C GLN A 47 -51.98 -2.48 -15.82
N GLY A 48 -53.07 -1.70 -15.68
CA GLY A 48 -53.66 -1.36 -14.39
C GLY A 48 -54.24 -2.57 -13.64
N VAL A 49 -54.46 -2.40 -12.34
CA VAL A 49 -54.91 -3.44 -11.39
C VAL A 49 -56.15 -4.17 -11.90
N GLN A 50 -56.05 -5.47 -12.17
CA GLN A 50 -57.20 -6.31 -12.52
C GLN A 50 -57.80 -6.93 -11.25
N VAL A 51 -59.11 -6.77 -11.07
CA VAL A 51 -59.85 -7.33 -9.92
C VAL A 51 -60.49 -8.65 -10.33
N ALA A 52 -60.18 -9.74 -9.63
CA ALA A 52 -60.80 -11.04 -9.86
C ALA A 52 -62.25 -11.05 -9.36
N LEU A 53 -63.21 -11.30 -10.27
CA LEU A 53 -64.67 -11.27 -10.01
C LEU A 53 -65.16 -12.30 -8.97
N ASN A 54 -64.36 -13.30 -8.61
CA ASN A 54 -64.76 -14.38 -7.70
C ASN A 54 -64.64 -14.03 -6.20
N SER A 55 -64.37 -12.78 -5.86
CA SER A 55 -64.06 -12.33 -4.48
C SER A 55 -65.12 -11.43 -3.84
N ILE A 56 -66.29 -11.28 -4.48
CA ILE A 56 -67.43 -10.55 -3.93
C ILE A 56 -68.34 -11.53 -3.20
N ASP A 57 -67.97 -11.90 -1.97
CA ASP A 57 -68.81 -12.69 -1.06
C ASP A 57 -69.30 -11.74 0.06
N PRO A 58 -70.62 -11.62 0.34
CA PRO A 58 -71.13 -10.66 1.32
C PRO A 58 -70.91 -11.17 2.75
N ALA A 59 -69.68 -11.03 3.27
CA ALA A 59 -69.37 -11.27 4.66
C ALA A 59 -69.43 -9.94 5.47
N VAL A 60 -70.14 -9.94 6.60
CA VAL A 60 -70.27 -8.80 7.54
C VAL A 60 -68.92 -8.42 8.21
N ARG A 61 -67.85 -9.20 8.00
CA ARG A 61 -66.52 -8.95 8.54
C ARG A 61 -65.57 -8.46 7.44
N LYS A 62 -65.07 -7.22 7.56
CA LYS A 62 -64.05 -6.65 6.67
C LYS A 62 -62.67 -7.21 7.02
N TRP A 63 -62.23 -8.22 6.27
CA TRP A 63 -60.84 -8.68 6.28
C TRP A 63 -60.28 -8.40 4.89
N TYR A 64 -59.39 -7.42 4.78
CA TYR A 64 -58.78 -7.03 3.50
C TYR A 64 -57.37 -7.61 3.43
N VAL A 65 -57.16 -8.54 2.51
CA VAL A 65 -55.84 -8.96 2.02
C VAL A 65 -55.84 -8.67 0.52
N PRO A 66 -54.87 -7.90 -0.01
CA PRO A 66 -54.71 -7.72 -1.45
C PRO A 66 -54.73 -9.07 -2.18
N GLN A 67 -55.48 -9.15 -3.28
CA GLN A 67 -55.73 -10.43 -3.97
C GLN A 67 -54.44 -11.13 -4.39
N GLU A 68 -53.41 -10.36 -4.74
CA GLU A 68 -52.11 -10.89 -5.13
C GLU A 68 -51.41 -11.59 -3.96
N LEU A 69 -51.53 -11.08 -2.74
CA LEU A 69 -50.91 -11.67 -1.55
C LEU A 69 -51.62 -12.94 -1.08
N PHE A 70 -52.95 -13.00 -1.22
CA PHE A 70 -53.71 -14.21 -0.87
C PHE A 70 -53.42 -15.36 -1.84
N ALA A 71 -53.35 -15.08 -3.14
CA ALA A 71 -53.08 -16.10 -4.16
C ALA A 71 -51.67 -16.69 -4.05
N GLU A 72 -50.68 -15.85 -3.72
CA GLU A 72 -49.27 -16.25 -3.66
C GLU A 72 -48.91 -16.94 -2.33
N TYR A 73 -49.39 -16.43 -1.18
CA TYR A 73 -49.01 -16.93 0.14
C TYR A 73 -50.07 -17.80 0.85
N ARG A 74 -51.29 -17.87 0.29
CA ARG A 74 -52.45 -18.58 0.87
C ARG A 74 -52.72 -18.24 2.34
N TRP A 75 -52.33 -17.03 2.76
CA TRP A 75 -52.34 -16.62 4.15
C TRP A 75 -53.78 -16.42 4.67
N ARG A 76 -54.12 -17.07 5.79
CA ARG A 76 -55.43 -16.97 6.44
C ARG A 76 -55.29 -16.21 7.75
N GLN A 77 -55.88 -15.01 7.83
CA GLN A 77 -55.73 -14.08 8.97
C GLN A 77 -56.27 -14.61 10.32
N TRP A 78 -57.02 -15.71 10.32
CA TRP A 78 -57.56 -16.35 11.54
C TRP A 78 -56.75 -17.55 12.04
N GLN A 79 -55.69 -17.95 11.32
CA GLN A 79 -54.82 -19.04 11.76
C GLN A 79 -53.72 -18.50 12.68
N THR A 80 -53.55 -19.14 13.84
CA THR A 80 -52.38 -18.91 14.69
C THR A 80 -51.13 -19.40 13.94
N THR A 81 -50.16 -18.51 13.75
CA THR A 81 -48.82 -18.88 13.30
C THR A 81 -48.07 -19.46 14.50
N ASN A 82 -47.62 -20.71 14.39
CA ASN A 82 -46.81 -21.37 15.41
C ASN A 82 -45.51 -21.87 14.78
N TYR A 83 -44.48 -21.03 14.84
CA TYR A 83 -43.17 -21.32 14.25
C TYR A 83 -42.39 -22.44 14.97
N ALA A 84 -42.93 -23.00 16.06
CA ALA A 84 -42.39 -24.23 16.66
C ALA A 84 -42.91 -25.51 15.98
N ARG A 85 -43.92 -25.41 15.09
CA ARG A 85 -44.53 -26.55 14.38
C ARG A 85 -44.61 -26.39 12.87
N THR A 86 -44.54 -25.16 12.38
CA THR A 86 -44.53 -24.83 10.95
C THR A 86 -43.33 -23.95 10.68
N ASP A 87 -42.66 -24.15 9.55
CA ASP A 87 -41.55 -23.29 9.17
C ASP A 87 -42.00 -21.83 9.03
N PHE A 88 -41.08 -20.90 9.30
CA PHE A 88 -41.35 -19.48 9.09
C PHE A 88 -41.40 -19.18 7.60
N ASP A 89 -42.60 -18.92 7.08
CA ASP A 89 -42.78 -18.41 5.72
C ASP A 89 -42.63 -16.88 5.69
N ARG A 90 -41.76 -16.40 4.80
CA ARG A 90 -41.55 -14.96 4.57
C ARG A 90 -42.76 -14.36 3.85
N TYR A 91 -43.04 -13.09 4.13
CA TYR A 91 -44.11 -12.31 3.47
C TYR A 91 -43.92 -12.14 1.96
N VAL A 92 -42.67 -12.24 1.50
CA VAL A 92 -42.26 -12.01 0.11
C VAL A 92 -41.32 -13.15 -0.26
N ALA A 93 -41.61 -13.87 -1.35
CA ALA A 93 -40.68 -14.88 -1.87
C ALA A 93 -39.39 -14.18 -2.33
N PRO A 94 -38.18 -14.68 -2.00
CA PRO A 94 -36.92 -14.03 -2.39
C PRO A 94 -36.81 -13.76 -3.90
N GLY A 95 -37.47 -14.55 -4.75
CA GLY A 95 -37.45 -14.40 -6.21
C GLY A 95 -38.22 -13.19 -6.76
N ILE A 96 -39.00 -12.47 -5.94
CA ILE A 96 -39.67 -11.23 -6.36
C ILE A 96 -39.02 -9.95 -5.81
N GLU A 97 -37.92 -10.06 -5.05
CA GLU A 97 -37.11 -8.93 -4.59
C GLU A 97 -36.25 -8.31 -5.71
N GLY A 98 -36.00 -7.00 -5.64
CA GLY A 98 -35.13 -6.26 -6.57
C GLY A 98 -35.88 -5.33 -7.52
N ASP A 99 -35.14 -4.35 -8.05
CA ASP A 99 -35.60 -3.40 -9.04
C ASP A 99 -35.43 -3.98 -10.45
N TYR A 100 -36.31 -3.59 -11.37
CA TYR A 100 -36.11 -3.87 -12.79
C TYR A 100 -35.08 -2.89 -13.36
N LEU A 101 -34.05 -3.43 -14.01
CA LEU A 101 -33.01 -2.68 -14.70
C LEU A 101 -33.34 -2.65 -16.19
N TYR A 102 -33.27 -1.46 -16.77
CA TYR A 102 -33.60 -1.22 -18.19
C TYR A 102 -32.37 -0.68 -18.93
N ASP A 103 -32.26 -1.00 -20.22
CA ASP A 103 -31.24 -0.41 -21.08
C ASP A 103 -31.59 1.05 -21.45
N MET A 104 -30.72 1.71 -22.21
CA MET A 104 -30.93 3.10 -22.63
C MET A 104 -32.15 3.29 -23.57
N PHE A 105 -32.73 2.21 -24.08
CA PHE A 105 -33.91 2.21 -24.95
C PHE A 105 -35.20 1.82 -24.20
N GLY A 106 -35.11 1.57 -22.89
CA GLY A 106 -36.25 1.19 -22.04
C GLY A 106 -36.60 -0.29 -22.10
N ASN A 107 -35.76 -1.15 -22.69
CA ASN A 107 -35.97 -2.60 -22.66
C ASN A 107 -35.49 -3.16 -21.31
N ALA A 108 -36.26 -4.08 -20.73
CA ALA A 108 -35.86 -4.75 -19.49
C ALA A 108 -34.61 -5.62 -19.75
N VAL A 109 -33.54 -5.38 -19.00
CA VAL A 109 -32.27 -6.13 -19.08
C VAL A 109 -32.26 -7.24 -18.04
N SER A 110 -32.56 -6.90 -16.78
CA SER A 110 -32.52 -7.83 -15.66
C SER A 110 -33.35 -7.30 -14.49
N LYS A 111 -33.50 -8.12 -13.44
CA LYS A 111 -34.08 -7.73 -12.17
C LYS A 111 -33.10 -8.04 -11.05
N GLY A 112 -32.84 -7.10 -10.17
CA GLY A 112 -31.87 -7.28 -9.09
C GLY A 112 -31.65 -6.03 -8.26
N TRP A 113 -30.56 -6.01 -7.49
CA TRP A 113 -30.17 -4.86 -6.67
C TRP A 113 -28.88 -4.28 -7.22
N LEU A 114 -28.81 -2.96 -7.38
CA LEU A 114 -27.53 -2.29 -7.57
C LEU A 114 -26.81 -2.32 -6.22
N ILE A 115 -25.72 -3.09 -6.13
CA ILE A 115 -24.94 -3.26 -4.89
C ILE A 115 -23.62 -2.48 -4.94
N TYR A 116 -23.07 -2.26 -6.12
CA TYR A 116 -21.85 -1.51 -6.34
C TYR A 116 -21.93 -0.83 -7.72
N ASN A 117 -21.47 0.41 -7.82
CA ASN A 117 -21.28 1.11 -9.07
C ASN A 117 -20.05 1.99 -9.00
N THR A 118 -19.21 1.97 -10.04
CA THR A 118 -18.13 2.92 -10.23
C THR A 118 -18.14 3.37 -11.68
N GLU A 119 -18.24 4.68 -11.92
CA GLU A 119 -18.33 5.27 -13.25
C GLU A 119 -17.42 6.50 -13.34
N GLN A 120 -16.83 6.71 -14.51
CA GLN A 120 -16.09 7.91 -14.84
C GLN A 120 -16.57 8.41 -16.21
N ASN A 121 -17.22 9.58 -16.20
CA ASN A 121 -17.69 10.28 -17.39
C ASN A 121 -16.86 11.55 -17.58
N THR A 122 -16.24 11.68 -18.74
CA THR A 122 -15.40 12.83 -19.07
C THR A 122 -15.65 13.31 -20.51
N PRO A 123 -15.56 14.63 -20.80
CA PRO A 123 -15.48 15.72 -19.83
C PRO A 123 -16.87 15.99 -19.17
N GLU A 124 -16.94 15.98 -17.84
CA GLU A 124 -18.15 16.28 -17.05
C GLU A 124 -17.80 16.74 -15.63
N GLU A 125 -18.52 17.74 -15.10
CA GLU A 125 -18.46 18.10 -13.68
C GLU A 125 -19.15 17.03 -12.81
N PHE A 126 -18.55 16.65 -11.68
CA PHE A 126 -19.01 15.48 -10.91
C PHE A 126 -19.13 14.21 -11.77
N GLY A 127 -18.17 14.06 -12.70
CA GLY A 127 -18.14 13.00 -13.70
C GLY A 127 -17.72 11.64 -13.15
N ASN A 128 -17.02 11.61 -12.01
CA ASN A 128 -16.74 10.37 -11.27
C ASN A 128 -17.88 10.06 -10.31
N ARG A 129 -18.34 8.81 -10.28
CA ARG A 129 -19.41 8.33 -9.39
C ARG A 129 -19.01 7.02 -8.74
N LEU A 130 -19.15 6.92 -7.43
CA LEU A 130 -19.08 5.67 -6.67
C LEU A 130 -20.37 5.50 -5.87
N PHE A 131 -20.90 4.30 -5.90
CA PHE A 131 -22.05 3.90 -5.10
C PHE A 131 -21.81 2.51 -4.52
N LYS A 132 -22.07 2.35 -3.23
CA LYS A 132 -22.07 1.05 -2.55
C LYS A 132 -23.39 0.91 -1.80
N GLY A 133 -24.16 -0.13 -2.07
CA GLY A 133 -25.45 -0.35 -1.42
C GLY A 133 -25.31 -1.01 -0.05
N ASN A 134 -26.25 -0.79 0.87
CA ASN A 134 -26.24 -1.48 2.17
C ASN A 134 -26.29 -3.01 2.04
N ARG A 135 -26.80 -3.55 0.94
CA ARG A 135 -26.75 -4.99 0.66
C ARG A 135 -25.31 -5.45 0.39
N PHE A 136 -24.48 -4.65 -0.28
CA PHE A 136 -23.06 -4.94 -0.43
C PHE A 136 -22.37 -5.02 0.93
N GLU A 137 -22.63 -4.03 1.79
CA GLU A 137 -22.07 -3.98 3.15
C GLU A 137 -22.54 -5.14 4.04
N ARG A 138 -23.86 -5.34 4.16
CA ARG A 138 -24.44 -6.23 5.18
C ARG A 138 -24.65 -7.66 4.71
N TRP A 139 -25.12 -7.86 3.47
CA TRP A 139 -25.42 -9.19 2.98
C TRP A 139 -24.17 -9.84 2.42
N PHE A 140 -23.43 -9.11 1.60
CA PHE A 140 -22.21 -9.62 0.97
C PHE A 140 -20.95 -9.41 1.82
N SER A 141 -21.07 -8.84 3.03
CA SER A 141 -19.93 -8.53 3.90
C SER A 141 -18.82 -7.78 3.17
N GLN A 142 -19.22 -6.87 2.27
CA GLN A 142 -18.35 -6.07 1.42
C GLN A 142 -17.46 -6.87 0.46
N VAL A 143 -17.85 -8.09 0.05
CA VAL A 143 -17.12 -8.92 -0.93
C VAL A 143 -18.10 -9.60 -1.88
N VAL A 144 -17.92 -9.43 -3.19
CA VAL A 144 -18.67 -10.14 -4.22
C VAL A 144 -17.68 -10.74 -5.21
N VAL A 145 -17.74 -12.05 -5.42
CA VAL A 145 -16.91 -12.77 -6.39
C VAL A 145 -17.81 -13.41 -7.44
N ALA A 146 -17.58 -13.08 -8.70
CA ALA A 146 -18.18 -13.75 -9.85
C ALA A 146 -17.09 -14.53 -10.57
N ALA A 147 -17.16 -15.86 -10.56
CA ALA A 147 -16.15 -16.72 -11.17
C ALA A 147 -16.79 -17.75 -12.10
N ASP A 148 -16.07 -18.13 -13.14
CA ASP A 148 -16.47 -19.15 -14.10
C ASP A 148 -15.22 -19.76 -14.76
N ALA A 149 -15.39 -20.92 -15.40
CA ALA A 149 -14.31 -21.66 -16.01
C ALA A 149 -14.75 -22.33 -17.31
N LYS A 150 -13.91 -22.23 -18.35
CA LYS A 150 -14.16 -22.86 -19.64
C LYS A 150 -12.87 -23.37 -20.26
N GLY A 151 -12.81 -24.68 -20.51
CA GLY A 151 -11.71 -25.30 -21.26
C GLY A 151 -10.32 -25.07 -20.66
N GLY A 152 -10.19 -25.21 -19.34
CA GLY A 152 -8.91 -24.99 -18.63
C GLY A 152 -8.55 -23.52 -18.41
N THR A 153 -9.39 -22.59 -18.86
CA THR A 153 -9.30 -21.17 -18.49
C THR A 153 -10.24 -20.88 -17.33
N TYR A 154 -9.72 -20.27 -16.29
CA TYR A 154 -10.44 -19.83 -15.11
C TYR A 154 -10.44 -18.30 -15.09
N TYR A 155 -11.55 -17.69 -14.74
CA TYR A 155 -11.59 -16.25 -14.50
C TYR A 155 -12.47 -15.92 -13.29
N ALA A 156 -12.08 -14.88 -12.57
CA ALA A 156 -12.82 -14.35 -11.44
C ALA A 156 -12.84 -12.83 -11.52
N LEU A 157 -13.97 -12.24 -11.16
CA LEU A 157 -14.16 -10.82 -10.97
C LEU A 157 -14.64 -10.58 -9.56
N THR A 158 -13.76 -9.97 -8.76
CA THR A 158 -13.97 -9.68 -7.36
C THR A 158 -14.19 -8.18 -7.19
N THR A 159 -15.21 -7.81 -6.42
CA THR A 159 -15.41 -6.43 -5.96
C THR A 159 -15.48 -6.45 -4.44
N SER A 160 -14.67 -5.64 -3.78
CA SER A 160 -14.60 -5.64 -2.33
C SER A 160 -14.24 -4.28 -1.73
N ASN A 161 -14.53 -4.06 -0.44
CA ASN A 161 -13.89 -3.01 0.37
C ASN A 161 -12.67 -3.51 1.17
N ASN A 162 -12.45 -4.83 1.21
CA ASN A 162 -11.43 -5.53 2.00
C ASN A 162 -10.67 -6.54 1.13
N LEU A 163 -10.32 -6.13 -0.09
CA LEU A 163 -9.55 -6.94 -1.02
C LEU A 163 -8.11 -7.06 -0.51
N ARG A 164 -7.73 -8.24 -0.02
CA ARG A 164 -6.32 -8.60 0.18
C ARG A 164 -5.72 -8.99 -1.17
N THR A 165 -4.69 -8.27 -1.62
CA THR A 165 -4.09 -8.48 -2.94
C THR A 165 -2.62 -8.08 -2.97
N THR A 166 -1.81 -8.88 -3.65
CA THR A 166 -0.38 -8.63 -3.84
C THR A 166 -0.04 -8.93 -5.29
N LEU A 167 0.63 -7.99 -5.97
CA LEU A 167 1.19 -8.25 -7.30
C LEU A 167 2.62 -8.78 -7.15
N THR A 168 3.44 -8.02 -6.42
CA THR A 168 4.80 -8.32 -5.99
C THR A 168 5.12 -7.49 -4.75
N PRO A 169 6.09 -7.89 -3.91
CA PRO A 169 6.37 -7.18 -2.66
C PRO A 169 6.91 -5.76 -2.87
N LEU A 170 7.57 -5.45 -4.01
CA LEU A 170 8.09 -4.10 -4.26
C LEU A 170 7.06 -3.14 -4.87
N VAL A 171 5.92 -3.63 -5.37
CA VAL A 171 5.01 -2.81 -6.20
C VAL A 171 3.62 -2.64 -5.62
N LEU A 172 3.02 -3.71 -5.11
CA LEU A 172 1.68 -3.66 -4.51
C LEU A 172 1.49 -4.82 -3.54
N SER A 173 1.27 -4.49 -2.28
CA SER A 173 0.83 -5.42 -1.23
C SER A 173 -0.19 -4.70 -0.37
N LYS A 174 -1.45 -5.13 -0.45
CA LYS A 174 -2.59 -4.55 0.27
C LYS A 174 -3.28 -5.64 1.07
N VAL A 175 -3.49 -5.43 2.37
CA VAL A 175 -4.32 -6.30 3.22
C VAL A 175 -5.80 -5.95 3.12
N GLN A 176 -6.14 -4.67 2.93
CA GLN A 176 -7.51 -4.24 2.72
C GLN A 176 -7.65 -3.10 1.70
N MET A 177 -7.70 -3.47 0.43
CA MET A 177 -8.01 -2.54 -0.64
C MET A 177 -9.50 -2.52 -0.94
N ASP A 178 -10.07 -1.34 -1.19
CA ASP A 178 -11.36 -1.25 -1.84
C ASP A 178 -11.19 -1.19 -3.36
N GLY A 179 -12.06 -1.86 -4.11
CA GLY A 179 -12.00 -1.82 -5.56
C GLY A 179 -12.45 -3.10 -6.23
N ILE A 180 -11.96 -3.28 -7.44
CA ILE A 180 -12.29 -4.38 -8.35
C ILE A 180 -10.98 -5.09 -8.72
N GLN A 181 -10.97 -6.42 -8.63
CA GLN A 181 -9.90 -7.27 -9.15
C GLN A 181 -10.47 -8.24 -10.17
N PHE A 182 -9.82 -8.36 -11.31
CA PHE A 182 -10.08 -9.36 -12.32
C PHE A 182 -8.88 -10.29 -12.43
N ASP A 183 -9.12 -11.58 -12.24
CA ASP A 183 -8.11 -12.63 -12.38
C ASP A 183 -8.47 -13.55 -13.54
N MET A 184 -7.45 -13.97 -14.29
CA MET A 184 -7.54 -14.99 -15.32
C MET A 184 -6.36 -15.94 -15.18
N ALA A 185 -6.61 -17.24 -15.23
CA ALA A 185 -5.60 -18.27 -15.18
C ALA A 185 -5.83 -19.35 -16.24
N THR A 186 -4.75 -19.83 -16.82
CA THR A 186 -4.68 -20.98 -17.74
C THR A 186 -3.47 -21.84 -17.35
N ASP A 187 -3.23 -22.94 -18.04
CA ASP A 187 -2.06 -23.80 -17.80
C ASP A 187 -0.72 -23.06 -17.97
N LYS A 188 -0.67 -21.99 -18.78
CA LYS A 188 0.57 -21.28 -19.12
C LYS A 188 0.60 -19.80 -18.72
N TYR A 189 -0.55 -19.16 -18.62
CA TYR A 189 -0.69 -17.72 -18.41
C TYR A 189 -1.53 -17.43 -17.18
N GLN A 190 -1.10 -16.46 -16.38
CA GLN A 190 -1.91 -15.87 -15.32
C GLN A 190 -1.92 -14.36 -15.49
N GLN A 191 -3.06 -13.75 -15.21
CA GLN A 191 -3.25 -12.31 -15.30
C GLN A 191 -4.10 -11.84 -14.13
N THR A 192 -3.68 -10.75 -13.51
CA THR A 192 -4.43 -10.02 -12.49
C THR A 192 -4.50 -8.56 -12.93
N LEU A 193 -5.68 -7.96 -12.89
CA LEU A 193 -5.93 -6.53 -13.12
C LEU A 193 -6.69 -5.98 -11.92
N ILE A 194 -6.30 -4.82 -11.43
CA ILE A 194 -6.87 -4.19 -10.24
C ILE A 194 -7.24 -2.75 -10.57
N PHE A 195 -8.40 -2.31 -10.11
CA PHE A 195 -8.88 -0.95 -10.23
C PHE A 195 -9.47 -0.48 -8.90
N SER A 196 -9.15 0.74 -8.49
CA SER A 196 -9.76 1.38 -7.32
C SER A 196 -9.89 2.88 -7.51
N ARG A 197 -10.96 3.47 -6.95
CA ARG A 197 -11.09 4.91 -6.77
C ARG A 197 -10.71 5.24 -5.33
N ILE A 198 -9.40 5.37 -5.09
CA ILE A 198 -8.77 5.54 -3.78
C ILE A 198 -9.24 6.82 -3.05
N SER A 199 -9.72 7.86 -3.72
CA SER A 199 -10.28 9.01 -3.00
C SER A 199 -11.65 8.71 -2.36
N GLY A 200 -11.71 8.68 -1.02
CA GLY A 200 -12.94 8.57 -0.21
C GLY A 200 -13.81 7.30 -0.32
N PRO A 201 -13.28 6.08 -0.46
CA PRO A 201 -14.09 4.92 -0.79
C PRO A 201 -14.86 4.27 0.37
N ARG A 202 -14.39 4.32 1.61
CA ARG A 202 -14.90 3.45 2.69
C ARG A 202 -16.16 3.96 3.40
N LEU A 203 -16.41 5.26 3.40
CA LEU A 203 -17.53 5.88 4.13
C LEU A 203 -18.81 6.06 3.29
N THR A 204 -18.80 5.63 2.03
CA THR A 204 -19.93 5.82 1.10
C THR A 204 -20.85 4.60 1.10
N PHE A 205 -22.03 4.69 1.73
CA PHE A 205 -23.07 3.68 1.63
C PHE A 205 -24.44 4.28 1.32
N ASN A 206 -25.21 3.64 0.45
CA ASN A 206 -26.56 4.02 0.03
C ASN A 206 -26.71 5.45 -0.53
N ARG A 207 -25.60 6.07 -0.95
CA ARG A 207 -25.56 7.40 -1.56
C ARG A 207 -24.56 7.38 -2.70
N ASP A 208 -24.87 8.12 -3.76
CA ASP A 208 -23.91 8.41 -4.81
C ASP A 208 -22.88 9.42 -4.29
N ASP A 209 -21.62 9.00 -4.23
CA ASP A 209 -20.49 9.91 -4.07
C ASP A 209 -19.97 10.32 -5.45
N ARG A 210 -20.29 11.56 -5.82
CA ARG A 210 -19.91 12.13 -7.10
C ARG A 210 -18.84 13.19 -6.90
N ARG A 211 -17.74 13.11 -7.65
CA ARG A 211 -16.58 13.99 -7.51
C ARG A 211 -16.03 14.41 -8.86
N THR A 212 -15.54 15.63 -8.94
CA THR A 212 -14.75 16.10 -10.09
C THR A 212 -13.30 15.65 -9.95
N ASN A 213 -12.73 15.85 -8.76
CA ASN A 213 -11.36 15.48 -8.41
C ASN A 213 -11.37 14.13 -7.71
N THR A 214 -10.61 13.17 -8.25
CA THR A 214 -10.46 11.85 -7.64
C THR A 214 -9.04 11.35 -7.78
N THR A 215 -8.63 10.51 -6.85
CA THR A 215 -7.40 9.72 -6.96
C THR A 215 -7.80 8.30 -7.34
N THR A 216 -7.24 7.82 -8.44
CA THR A 216 -7.59 6.56 -9.06
C THR A 216 -6.34 5.68 -9.16
N PHE A 217 -6.52 4.39 -8.96
CA PHE A 217 -5.48 3.39 -9.09
C PHE A 217 -5.83 2.36 -10.14
N PHE A 218 -4.82 1.99 -10.92
CA PHE A 218 -4.81 0.84 -11.79
C PHE A 218 -3.55 0.03 -11.55
N GLY A 219 -3.70 -1.29 -11.44
CA GLY A 219 -2.58 -2.21 -11.29
C GLY A 219 -2.79 -3.45 -12.13
N GLY A 220 -1.71 -4.13 -12.45
CA GLY A 220 -1.81 -5.44 -13.07
C GLY A 220 -0.51 -6.21 -13.09
N ARG A 221 -0.66 -7.52 -13.22
CA ARG A 221 0.43 -8.47 -13.37
C ARG A 221 0.04 -9.51 -14.41
N PHE A 222 0.98 -9.86 -15.26
CA PHE A 222 0.87 -10.95 -16.20
C PHE A 222 2.08 -11.85 -16.04
N THR A 223 1.84 -13.15 -15.88
CA THR A 223 2.91 -14.15 -15.82
C THR A 223 2.74 -15.20 -16.91
N THR A 224 3.86 -15.73 -17.39
CA THR A 224 3.89 -16.83 -18.33
C THR A 224 4.92 -17.87 -17.94
N ALA A 225 4.52 -19.14 -17.94
CA ALA A 225 5.43 -20.26 -17.80
C ALA A 225 6.17 -20.51 -19.13
N VAL A 226 7.49 -20.59 -19.09
CA VAL A 226 8.38 -20.92 -20.21
C VAL A 226 9.04 -22.26 -19.91
N GLY A 227 8.52 -23.33 -20.51
CA GLY A 227 8.85 -24.70 -20.11
C GLY A 227 8.26 -25.02 -18.73
N ASP A 228 8.88 -25.97 -18.04
CA ASP A 228 8.37 -26.48 -16.75
C ASP A 228 9.05 -25.84 -15.52
N PHE A 229 10.01 -24.95 -15.75
CA PHE A 229 10.92 -24.47 -14.71
C PHE A 229 11.15 -22.95 -14.70
N VAL A 230 10.74 -22.19 -15.73
CA VAL A 230 10.85 -20.72 -15.73
C VAL A 230 9.47 -20.09 -15.74
N THR A 231 9.26 -19.09 -14.90
CA THR A 231 8.12 -18.17 -14.98
C THR A 231 8.65 -16.75 -15.17
N LEU A 232 8.15 -16.07 -16.20
CA LEU A 232 8.41 -14.66 -16.44
C LEU A 232 7.17 -13.87 -16.06
N GLY A 233 7.35 -12.75 -15.37
CA GLY A 233 6.28 -11.83 -15.01
C GLY A 233 6.58 -10.41 -15.48
N VAL A 234 5.55 -9.69 -15.89
CA VAL A 234 5.55 -8.24 -16.05
C VAL A 234 4.44 -7.70 -15.20
N HIS A 235 4.71 -6.63 -14.46
CA HIS A 235 3.75 -6.01 -13.56
C HIS A 235 3.92 -4.51 -13.55
N GLY A 236 2.87 -3.81 -13.15
CA GLY A 236 2.93 -2.38 -13.00
C GLY A 236 1.68 -1.81 -12.35
N VAL A 237 1.86 -0.65 -11.73
CA VAL A 237 0.81 0.09 -11.05
C VAL A 237 0.91 1.56 -11.40
N ASN A 238 -0.23 2.23 -11.33
CA ASN A 238 -0.32 3.66 -11.46
C ASN A 238 -1.43 4.16 -10.52
N SER A 239 -1.04 5.00 -9.58
CA SER A 239 -1.94 5.85 -8.82
C SER A 239 -1.85 7.25 -9.36
N HIS A 240 -2.98 7.86 -9.71
CA HIS A 240 -2.98 9.20 -10.29
C HIS A 240 -4.17 10.04 -9.85
N GLN A 241 -3.94 11.34 -9.81
CA GLN A 241 -5.00 12.34 -9.73
C GLN A 241 -5.74 12.41 -11.08
N SER A 242 -7.04 12.57 -11.01
CA SER A 242 -7.94 12.67 -12.16
C SER A 242 -8.89 13.85 -11.97
N ASN A 243 -9.21 14.50 -13.08
CA ASN A 243 -10.08 15.67 -13.11
C ASN A 243 -11.09 15.50 -14.24
N SER A 244 -12.32 15.11 -13.88
CA SER A 244 -13.32 14.73 -14.86
C SER A 244 -13.76 15.86 -15.79
N LYS A 245 -13.46 17.13 -15.48
CA LYS A 245 -13.78 18.28 -16.36
C LYS A 245 -12.86 18.38 -17.58
N ILE A 246 -11.59 18.00 -17.45
CA ILE A 246 -10.54 18.21 -18.47
C ILE A 246 -9.94 16.90 -19.01
N ASP A 247 -10.35 15.75 -18.46
CA ASP A 247 -9.89 14.43 -18.91
C ASP A 247 -10.52 13.99 -20.25
N GLU A 248 -10.14 14.63 -21.35
CA GLU A 248 -10.67 14.30 -22.68
C GLU A 248 -10.14 12.97 -23.27
N ALA A 249 -9.01 12.47 -22.75
CA ALA A 249 -8.31 11.27 -23.24
C ALA A 249 -7.96 10.32 -22.08
N PRO A 250 -8.86 9.41 -21.69
CA PRO A 250 -8.68 8.53 -20.53
C PRO A 250 -7.34 7.80 -20.55
N VAL A 251 -6.94 7.24 -21.69
CA VAL A 251 -5.71 6.42 -21.78
C VAL A 251 -4.42 7.22 -21.56
N ALA A 252 -4.38 8.51 -21.91
CA ALA A 252 -3.18 9.34 -21.71
C ALA A 252 -3.10 9.85 -20.26
N SER A 253 -4.24 10.15 -19.63
CA SER A 253 -4.30 10.52 -18.21
C SER A 253 -4.10 9.33 -17.28
N LEU A 254 -4.43 8.10 -17.71
CA LEU A 254 -4.19 6.86 -16.96
C LEU A 254 -2.74 6.63 -16.53
N PHE A 255 -1.75 7.27 -17.17
CA PHE A 255 -0.33 7.11 -16.82
C PHE A 255 0.27 8.34 -16.14
N LYS A 256 -0.22 9.54 -16.47
CA LYS A 256 0.40 10.81 -16.08
C LYS A 256 -0.35 11.54 -14.97
N GLY A 257 -1.60 11.18 -14.76
CA GLY A 257 -2.54 11.96 -13.96
C GLY A 257 -2.83 13.34 -14.55
N ARG A 258 -3.63 14.09 -13.79
CA ARG A 258 -3.99 15.49 -14.05
C ARG A 258 -3.92 16.27 -12.77
N LEU A 259 -3.58 17.55 -12.89
CA LEU A 259 -3.81 18.50 -11.81
C LEU A 259 -5.29 18.55 -11.43
N THR A 260 -5.56 18.52 -10.14
CA THR A 260 -6.90 18.77 -9.60
C THR A 260 -7.33 20.21 -9.85
N GLU A 261 -8.62 20.49 -9.69
CA GLU A 261 -9.15 21.85 -9.78
C GLU A 261 -8.45 22.81 -8.82
N ASP A 262 -8.20 22.38 -7.58
CA ASP A 262 -7.45 23.19 -6.63
C ASP A 262 -6.01 23.37 -7.10
N GLN A 263 -5.26 22.30 -7.39
CA GLN A 263 -3.86 22.38 -7.82
C GLN A 263 -3.66 23.35 -9.01
N ASN A 264 -4.61 23.41 -9.95
CA ASN A 264 -4.59 24.30 -11.11
C ASN A 264 -5.48 25.55 -10.99
N ALA A 265 -5.87 25.98 -9.79
CA ALA A 265 -6.81 27.11 -9.61
C ALA A 265 -6.17 28.48 -9.85
N VAL A 266 -4.89 28.65 -9.49
CA VAL A 266 -4.14 29.90 -9.61
C VAL A 266 -2.70 29.64 -10.06
N PRO A 267 -2.04 30.59 -10.77
CA PRO A 267 -0.63 30.46 -11.13
C PRO A 267 0.30 30.39 -9.92
N ILE A 268 1.43 29.71 -10.07
CA ILE A 268 2.52 29.71 -9.08
C ILE A 268 3.04 31.13 -8.88
N SER A 269 3.14 31.56 -7.62
CA SER A 269 3.70 32.85 -7.26
C SER A 269 5.10 32.73 -6.66
N ALA A 270 5.41 31.59 -6.03
CA ALA A 270 6.73 31.35 -5.48
C ALA A 270 7.14 29.87 -5.53
N ILE A 271 8.40 29.61 -5.85
CA ILE A 271 9.03 28.29 -5.74
C ILE A 271 10.19 28.40 -4.75
N GLU A 272 10.25 27.44 -3.83
CA GLU A 272 11.30 27.34 -2.83
C GLU A 272 12.08 26.05 -3.05
N ILE A 273 13.41 26.13 -3.06
CA ILE A 273 14.31 24.98 -3.08
C ILE A 273 15.17 25.05 -1.83
N VAL A 274 15.32 23.92 -1.15
CA VAL A 274 16.13 23.81 0.07
C VAL A 274 17.20 22.77 -0.17
N LEU A 275 18.44 23.14 0.13
CA LEU A 275 19.59 22.25 0.11
C LEU A 275 20.07 22.04 1.55
N ARG A 276 20.32 20.79 1.92
CA ARG A 276 20.75 20.37 3.26
C ARG A 276 21.90 19.39 3.19
N ASP A 277 22.53 19.18 4.32
CA ASP A 277 23.39 18.02 4.58
C ASP A 277 22.53 16.75 4.64
N GLU A 278 22.90 15.70 3.91
CA GLU A 278 22.22 14.39 3.98
C GLU A 278 22.71 13.59 5.20
N SER A 279 23.97 13.76 5.61
CA SER A 279 24.58 13.16 6.81
C SER A 279 24.92 14.23 7.87
N PRO A 280 23.94 14.96 8.43
CA PRO A 280 24.20 16.13 9.28
C PRO A 280 24.93 15.82 10.60
N GLU A 281 25.04 14.55 11.00
CA GLU A 281 25.60 14.10 12.27
C GLU A 281 27.11 14.37 12.39
N ASP A 282 27.84 14.40 11.27
CA ASP A 282 29.28 14.69 11.26
C ASP A 282 29.60 16.19 11.36
N GLY A 283 28.61 17.04 11.04
CA GLY A 283 28.69 18.49 11.07
C GLY A 283 29.61 19.13 10.03
N THR A 284 30.06 18.39 9.00
CA THR A 284 31.02 18.87 8.01
C THR A 284 30.82 18.25 6.64
N GLY A 285 30.95 19.06 5.58
CA GLY A 285 30.99 18.52 4.23
C GLY A 285 29.61 18.24 3.63
N GLY A 286 28.58 18.90 4.14
CA GLY A 286 27.25 18.90 3.54
C GLY A 286 27.14 19.72 2.25
N ALA A 287 25.90 20.05 1.85
CA ALA A 287 25.61 20.57 0.52
C ALA A 287 26.43 21.82 0.15
N ALA A 288 27.20 21.72 -0.93
CA ALA A 288 27.98 22.82 -1.49
C ALA A 288 27.29 23.39 -2.75
N PHE A 289 26.61 24.53 -2.62
CA PHE A 289 25.88 25.18 -3.70
C PHE A 289 26.69 26.29 -4.38
N PHE A 290 26.69 26.34 -5.72
CA PHE A 290 27.40 27.35 -6.51
C PHE A 290 26.45 28.31 -7.24
N PRO A 291 26.02 29.42 -6.61
CA PRO A 291 25.07 30.37 -7.22
C PRO A 291 25.53 30.91 -8.59
N GLY A 292 26.84 31.14 -8.74
CA GLY A 292 27.45 31.66 -9.97
C GLY A 292 27.29 30.75 -11.19
N SER A 293 27.04 29.45 -10.98
CA SER A 293 26.85 28.45 -12.04
C SER A 293 25.45 27.83 -12.06
N SER A 294 24.53 28.33 -11.23
CA SER A 294 23.13 27.88 -11.18
C SER A 294 22.20 28.86 -11.88
N ASP A 295 21.09 28.39 -12.44
CA ASP A 295 20.13 29.23 -13.19
C ASP A 295 18.72 28.63 -13.13
N ILE A 296 17.73 29.47 -13.44
CA ILE A 296 16.33 29.06 -13.62
C ILE A 296 15.94 29.27 -15.09
N ILE A 297 15.28 28.29 -15.70
CA ILE A 297 14.84 28.32 -17.09
C ILE A 297 13.32 28.27 -17.11
N ILE A 298 12.70 29.31 -17.68
CA ILE A 298 11.25 29.50 -17.68
C ILE A 298 10.76 29.46 -19.12
N THR A 299 9.81 28.57 -19.41
CA THR A 299 9.20 28.42 -20.73
C THR A 299 7.76 28.91 -20.69
N TYR A 300 7.39 29.76 -21.65
CA TYR A 300 6.05 30.35 -21.75
C TYR A 300 5.20 29.70 -22.84
N GLU A 301 3.90 29.95 -22.82
CA GLU A 301 2.94 29.50 -23.85
C GLU A 301 3.31 29.93 -25.27
N SER A 302 3.90 31.11 -25.41
CA SER A 302 4.40 31.64 -26.69
C SER A 302 5.55 30.81 -27.28
N GLY A 303 6.14 29.89 -26.51
CA GLY A 303 7.34 29.15 -26.83
C GLY A 303 8.64 29.91 -26.57
N LEU A 304 8.55 31.16 -26.09
CA LEU A 304 9.72 31.91 -25.62
C LEU A 304 10.28 31.25 -24.34
N VAL A 305 11.59 31.43 -24.16
CA VAL A 305 12.33 30.89 -23.00
C VAL A 305 13.16 32.01 -22.40
N ASN A 306 13.05 32.20 -21.09
CA ASN A 306 13.93 33.08 -20.32
C ASN A 306 14.87 32.25 -19.45
N ARG A 307 16.14 32.64 -19.44
CA ARG A 307 17.09 32.27 -18.38
C ARG A 307 17.08 33.35 -17.31
N GLY A 308 17.00 32.95 -16.04
CA GLY A 308 16.89 33.85 -14.89
C GLY A 308 18.03 34.87 -14.89
N LYS A 309 19.27 34.41 -15.04
CA LYS A 309 20.45 35.28 -15.12
C LYS A 309 20.42 36.30 -16.25
N GLU A 310 19.82 35.99 -17.39
CA GLU A 310 19.74 36.91 -18.54
C GLU A 310 18.80 38.08 -18.26
N ILE A 311 17.73 37.85 -17.50
CA ILE A 311 16.79 38.89 -17.09
C ILE A 311 17.12 39.50 -15.72
N GLY A 312 18.07 38.92 -14.98
CA GLY A 312 18.43 39.30 -13.61
C GLY A 312 17.46 38.75 -12.56
N PHE A 313 16.66 37.75 -12.91
CA PHE A 313 15.76 37.04 -12.00
C PHE A 313 16.54 35.94 -11.28
N GLU A 314 16.99 36.25 -10.07
CA GLU A 314 17.77 35.37 -9.19
C GLU A 314 16.97 35.09 -7.91
N PRO A 315 17.21 33.96 -7.22
CA PRO A 315 16.50 33.66 -5.98
C PRO A 315 16.95 34.59 -4.85
N VAL A 316 16.04 34.82 -3.90
CA VAL A 316 16.44 35.29 -2.57
C VAL A 316 17.10 34.12 -1.85
N LEU A 317 18.34 34.34 -1.40
CA LEU A 317 19.15 33.34 -0.69
C LEU A 317 19.02 33.57 0.82
N GLU A 318 18.66 32.52 1.55
CA GLU A 318 18.67 32.50 3.02
C GLU A 318 19.46 31.28 3.52
N GLY A 319 20.16 31.47 4.65
CA GLY A 319 21.05 30.45 5.21
C GLY A 319 22.32 30.21 4.38
N GLY A 320 23.04 29.16 4.75
CA GLY A 320 24.29 28.76 4.12
C GLY A 320 25.51 29.57 4.55
N ILE A 321 26.63 28.89 4.72
CA ILE A 321 27.91 29.49 5.11
C ILE A 321 28.70 29.84 3.84
N PRO A 322 29.07 31.12 3.60
CA PRO A 322 29.84 31.49 2.42
C PRO A 322 31.27 30.93 2.45
N ALA A 323 31.64 30.17 1.41
CA ALA A 323 32.96 29.56 1.27
C ALA A 323 33.48 29.66 -0.18
N GLY A 324 34.35 30.64 -0.47
CA GLY A 324 35.08 30.68 -1.75
C GLY A 324 34.20 30.73 -3.01
N GLY A 325 33.08 31.48 -2.98
CA GLY A 325 32.16 31.62 -4.12
C GLY A 325 31.03 30.59 -4.18
N ARG A 326 30.94 29.73 -3.15
CA ARG A 326 29.85 28.78 -2.91
C ARG A 326 29.20 29.06 -1.55
N LEU A 327 28.03 28.47 -1.31
CA LEU A 327 27.39 28.38 0.00
C LEU A 327 27.46 26.92 0.48
N GLU A 328 27.70 26.71 1.76
CA GLU A 328 27.73 25.38 2.38
C GLU A 328 26.63 25.24 3.43
N ALA A 329 25.91 24.12 3.41
CA ALA A 329 24.98 23.70 4.45
C ALA A 329 25.58 22.49 5.16
N ASN A 330 26.36 22.74 6.22
CA ASN A 330 26.98 21.68 7.03
C ASN A 330 26.15 21.42 8.30
N GLY A 331 25.97 20.16 8.67
CA GLY A 331 25.17 19.77 9.81
C GLY A 331 23.72 20.23 9.68
N SER A 332 23.18 20.89 10.71
CA SER A 332 21.80 21.39 10.70
C SER A 332 21.58 22.69 9.89
N GLU A 333 22.60 23.20 9.20
CA GLU A 333 22.47 24.40 8.37
C GLU A 333 21.71 24.07 7.08
N GLU A 334 20.98 25.03 6.52
CA GLU A 334 20.24 24.85 5.25
C GLU A 334 20.51 26.03 4.32
N ILE A 335 20.50 25.80 3.01
CA ILE A 335 20.49 26.86 1.99
C ILE A 335 19.10 26.89 1.36
N ARG A 336 18.40 28.02 1.49
CA ARG A 336 17.06 28.22 0.91
C ARG A 336 17.13 29.18 -0.27
N LEU A 337 16.58 28.74 -1.41
CA LEU A 337 16.46 29.50 -2.64
C LEU A 337 14.98 29.83 -2.87
N LEU A 338 14.58 31.09 -2.72
CA LEU A 338 13.20 31.53 -2.97
C LEU A 338 13.11 32.32 -4.26
N TYR A 339 12.45 31.75 -5.27
CA TYR A 339 12.10 32.44 -6.52
C TYR A 339 10.68 32.99 -6.42
N SER A 340 10.52 34.32 -6.49
CA SER A 340 9.21 34.98 -6.47
C SER A 340 8.84 35.54 -7.83
N PHE A 341 7.81 34.99 -8.46
CA PHE A 341 7.28 35.48 -9.74
C PHE A 341 6.49 36.78 -9.63
N ASP A 342 6.34 37.31 -8.41
CA ASP A 342 5.78 38.65 -8.15
C ASP A 342 6.86 39.72 -7.97
N ASP A 343 8.14 39.32 -8.02
CA ASP A 343 9.25 40.28 -7.96
C ASP A 343 9.25 41.24 -9.16
N GLN A 344 9.62 42.50 -8.92
CA GLN A 344 9.61 43.54 -9.94
C GLN A 344 10.54 43.22 -11.12
N ILE A 345 11.65 42.52 -10.88
CA ILE A 345 12.57 42.13 -11.94
C ILE A 345 11.87 41.16 -12.89
N PHE A 346 11.21 40.13 -12.36
CA PHE A 346 10.43 39.18 -13.17
C PHE A 346 9.32 39.90 -13.93
N VAL A 347 8.47 40.65 -13.22
CA VAL A 347 7.30 41.33 -13.81
C VAL A 347 7.67 42.27 -14.95
N HIS A 348 8.82 42.95 -14.89
CA HIS A 348 9.22 43.93 -15.90
C HIS A 348 10.10 43.38 -17.03
N ARG A 349 10.78 42.25 -16.83
CA ARG A 349 11.80 41.75 -17.77
C ARG A 349 11.52 40.37 -18.35
N ALA A 350 10.62 39.60 -17.76
CA ALA A 350 10.17 38.32 -18.30
C ALA A 350 9.50 38.50 -19.69
N SER A 351 9.59 37.49 -20.54
CA SER A 351 8.96 37.52 -21.86
C SER A 351 7.43 37.30 -21.82
N GLY A 352 6.91 36.85 -20.69
CA GLY A 352 5.49 36.59 -20.45
C GLY A 352 5.15 36.71 -18.96
N ALA A 353 3.85 36.82 -18.66
CA ALA A 353 3.36 36.89 -17.29
C ALA A 353 3.41 35.50 -16.61
N LYS A 354 3.28 35.46 -15.27
CA LYS A 354 3.40 34.20 -14.51
C LYS A 354 2.32 33.17 -14.84
N ASP A 355 1.14 33.63 -15.27
CA ASP A 355 0.04 32.81 -15.76
C ASP A 355 0.31 32.18 -17.13
N GLU A 356 1.26 32.71 -17.90
CA GLU A 356 1.67 32.16 -19.20
C GLU A 356 2.79 31.11 -19.09
N ILE A 357 3.30 30.82 -17.87
CA ILE A 357 4.39 29.86 -17.67
C ILE A 357 3.86 28.44 -17.86
N THR A 358 4.58 27.63 -18.64
CA THR A 358 4.23 26.23 -18.92
C THR A 358 5.23 25.22 -18.35
N LYS A 359 6.45 25.69 -18.04
CA LYS A 359 7.52 24.88 -17.45
C LYS A 359 8.52 25.80 -16.74
N VAL A 360 8.96 25.35 -15.57
CA VAL A 360 10.10 25.92 -14.83
C VAL A 360 11.09 24.80 -14.56
N GLU A 361 12.32 24.97 -15.05
CA GLU A 361 13.43 24.05 -14.86
C GLU A 361 14.55 24.74 -14.10
N PHE A 362 15.20 24.02 -13.20
CA PHE A 362 16.33 24.51 -12.42
C PHE A 362 17.60 23.81 -12.89
N GLU A 363 18.65 24.60 -13.11
CA GLU A 363 20.02 24.13 -13.29
C GLU A 363 20.76 24.47 -12.00
N LEU A 364 20.94 23.51 -11.09
CA LEU A 364 21.65 23.74 -9.82
C LEU A 364 23.02 23.08 -9.86
N THR A 365 24.08 23.89 -9.77
CA THR A 365 25.44 23.37 -9.61
C THR A 365 25.72 23.12 -8.14
N VAL A 366 25.87 21.85 -7.77
CA VAL A 366 26.06 21.37 -6.40
C VAL A 366 27.20 20.36 -6.34
N ALA A 367 27.74 20.18 -5.15
CA ALA A 367 28.70 19.15 -4.81
C ALA A 367 28.50 18.74 -3.35
N ASN A 368 29.31 17.79 -2.90
CA ASN A 368 29.32 17.22 -1.58
C ASN A 368 28.07 16.41 -1.23
N ASP A 369 27.83 16.17 0.05
CA ASP A 369 26.72 15.41 0.59
C ASP A 369 25.47 16.30 0.68
N TYR A 370 24.60 16.22 -0.32
CA TYR A 370 23.45 17.12 -0.44
C TYR A 370 22.13 16.36 -0.42
N ASP A 371 21.14 16.89 0.29
CA ASP A 371 19.71 16.64 0.08
C ASP A 371 19.10 17.86 -0.62
N ILE A 372 18.32 17.65 -1.67
CA ILE A 372 17.57 18.71 -2.36
C ILE A 372 16.08 18.41 -2.28
N SER A 373 15.36 19.35 -1.69
CA SER A 373 13.91 19.35 -1.61
C SER A 373 13.31 20.62 -2.24
N MET A 374 12.07 20.53 -2.73
CA MET A 374 11.38 21.67 -3.35
C MET A 374 9.94 21.85 -2.83
N SER A 375 9.44 23.09 -2.90
CA SER A 375 8.05 23.47 -2.57
C SER A 375 7.56 24.69 -3.35
N SER A 376 6.29 25.06 -3.14
CA SER A 376 5.68 26.28 -3.70
C SER A 376 4.50 26.76 -2.87
N ASP A 377 3.92 27.90 -3.26
CA ASP A 377 2.63 28.40 -2.76
C ASP A 377 1.41 27.55 -3.14
N ARG A 378 1.60 26.41 -3.83
CA ARG A 378 0.56 25.41 -4.13
C ARG A 378 0.85 24.02 -3.52
N GLN A 379 2.01 23.84 -2.89
CA GLN A 379 2.39 22.61 -2.21
C GLN A 379 2.33 22.83 -0.69
N LEU A 380 1.10 22.83 -0.16
CA LEU A 380 0.81 23.30 1.20
C LEU A 380 0.25 22.20 2.11
N ASN A 381 0.40 22.39 3.41
CA ASN A 381 -0.39 21.68 4.41
C ASN A 381 -1.72 22.41 4.70
N SER A 382 -2.58 21.82 5.52
CA SER A 382 -3.86 22.40 5.93
C SER A 382 -3.75 23.73 6.71
N ALA A 383 -2.59 24.01 7.32
CA ALA A 383 -2.29 25.29 7.95
C ALA A 383 -1.83 26.37 6.94
N GLY A 384 -1.65 26.01 5.67
CA GLY A 384 -1.16 26.90 4.62
C GLY A 384 0.36 27.08 4.60
N ALA A 385 1.10 26.28 5.36
CA ALA A 385 2.56 26.26 5.31
C ALA A 385 3.05 25.41 4.12
N ARG A 386 4.19 25.80 3.55
CA ARG A 386 4.83 25.08 2.45
C ARG A 386 5.40 23.76 2.94
N VAL A 387 5.10 22.69 2.23
CA VAL A 387 5.63 21.35 2.50
C VAL A 387 6.74 21.08 1.53
N LEU A 388 7.92 20.69 2.01
CA LEU A 388 9.06 20.31 1.17
C LEU A 388 8.89 18.86 0.72
N LEU A 389 9.06 18.61 -0.57
CA LEU A 389 9.10 17.25 -1.12
C LEU A 389 10.48 16.99 -1.74
N PRO A 390 11.05 15.79 -1.52
CA PRO A 390 12.39 15.46 -2.01
C PRO A 390 12.45 15.50 -3.54
N VAL A 391 13.64 15.83 -4.05
CA VAL A 391 13.96 15.92 -5.48
C VAL A 391 15.05 14.94 -5.86
N THR A 392 16.15 14.98 -5.12
CA THR A 392 17.34 14.13 -5.29
C THR A 392 18.24 14.32 -4.07
N GLN A 393 19.11 13.34 -3.81
CA GLN A 393 20.18 13.44 -2.82
C GLN A 393 21.50 12.96 -3.42
N ALA A 394 22.61 13.17 -2.71
CA ALA A 394 23.92 12.64 -3.09
C ALA A 394 23.99 11.12 -2.88
N GLU A 395 24.87 10.47 -3.64
CA GLU A 395 25.27 9.09 -3.33
C GLU A 395 26.55 9.14 -2.48
N GLY A 396 26.44 8.65 -1.25
CA GLY A 396 27.49 8.65 -0.23
C GLY A 396 27.79 10.02 0.39
N ASN A 397 28.41 9.99 1.58
CA ASN A 397 28.87 11.18 2.30
C ASN A 397 30.16 11.77 1.68
N ILE A 398 30.03 12.49 0.57
CA ILE A 398 31.15 13.11 -0.16
C ILE A 398 31.43 14.50 0.41
N GLN A 399 32.70 14.78 0.78
CA GLN A 399 33.06 16.06 1.43
C GLN A 399 34.11 16.88 0.68
N ASP A 400 34.68 16.33 -0.41
CA ASP A 400 35.86 16.85 -1.09
C ASP A 400 35.58 17.53 -2.44
N LEU A 401 34.31 17.78 -2.76
CA LEU A 401 33.79 18.34 -4.01
C LEU A 401 34.02 17.46 -5.25
N SER A 402 34.40 16.19 -5.09
CA SER A 402 34.69 15.29 -6.21
C SER A 402 33.47 14.99 -7.10
N ASN A 403 32.26 15.11 -6.55
CA ASN A 403 30.99 14.91 -7.24
C ASN A 403 30.38 16.21 -7.83
N LEU A 404 31.14 17.30 -7.96
CA LEU A 404 30.65 18.58 -8.50
C LEU A 404 29.95 18.40 -9.85
N ARG A 405 28.64 18.68 -9.88
CA ARG A 405 27.80 18.52 -11.08
C ARG A 405 26.69 19.57 -11.14
N THR A 406 26.17 19.79 -12.34
CA THR A 406 24.95 20.57 -12.54
C THR A 406 23.76 19.62 -12.65
N LEU A 407 22.89 19.68 -11.66
CA LEU A 407 21.61 18.96 -11.63
C LEU A 407 20.57 19.73 -12.41
N ARG A 408 19.71 18.99 -13.12
CA ARG A 408 18.58 19.54 -13.87
C ARG A 408 17.30 18.87 -13.43
N PHE A 409 16.30 19.65 -13.03
CA PHE A 409 14.99 19.15 -12.67
C PHE A 409 13.91 20.20 -12.88
N GLU A 410 12.67 19.76 -13.08
CA GLU A 410 11.52 20.64 -13.29
C GLU A 410 10.67 20.72 -12.03
N TYR A 411 10.15 21.91 -11.73
CA TYR A 411 9.13 22.05 -10.70
C TYR A 411 7.75 21.65 -11.23
N GLY A 412 6.98 20.98 -10.37
CA GLY A 412 5.58 20.64 -10.61
C GLY A 412 4.93 20.06 -9.36
N LEU A 413 3.60 20.00 -9.35
CA LEU A 413 2.83 19.38 -8.28
C LEU A 413 2.66 17.88 -8.56
N PRO A 414 2.70 17.00 -7.54
CA PRO A 414 2.49 15.56 -7.71
C PRO A 414 1.13 15.23 -8.36
N THR A 415 1.15 14.48 -9.46
CA THR A 415 -0.05 14.04 -10.17
C THR A 415 -0.16 12.54 -10.33
N ALA A 416 0.94 11.78 -10.32
CA ALA A 416 0.89 10.32 -10.32
C ALA A 416 2.15 9.66 -9.72
N THR A 417 1.96 8.48 -9.12
CA THR A 417 3.02 7.53 -8.76
C THR A 417 2.87 6.32 -9.67
N GLN A 418 3.89 6.02 -10.45
CA GLN A 418 3.88 4.91 -11.42
C GLN A 418 5.04 3.97 -11.17
N ILE A 419 4.78 2.66 -11.16
CA ILE A 419 5.83 1.64 -11.12
C ILE A 419 5.61 0.65 -12.26
N LEU A 420 6.69 0.29 -12.95
CA LEU A 420 6.70 -0.78 -13.95
C LEU A 420 7.90 -1.68 -13.70
N GLY A 421 7.68 -2.99 -13.75
CA GLY A 421 8.73 -3.94 -13.50
C GLY A 421 8.54 -5.30 -14.14
N GLY A 422 9.53 -6.14 -13.89
CA GLY A 422 9.57 -7.51 -14.36
C GLY A 422 10.08 -8.44 -13.27
N SER A 423 9.60 -9.67 -13.30
CA SER A 423 10.05 -10.71 -12.37
C SER A 423 10.44 -11.98 -13.12
N LEU A 424 11.42 -12.69 -12.59
CA LEU A 424 11.89 -13.98 -13.06
C LEU A 424 11.83 -14.97 -11.90
N SER A 425 11.16 -16.09 -12.08
CA SER A 425 11.24 -17.22 -11.16
C SER A 425 11.75 -18.44 -11.90
N VAL A 426 12.75 -19.11 -11.34
CA VAL A 426 13.27 -20.38 -11.83
C VAL A 426 13.09 -21.42 -10.73
N SER A 427 12.37 -22.49 -11.04
CA SER A 427 12.05 -23.57 -10.12
C SER A 427 12.83 -24.84 -10.45
N ASP A 428 13.63 -25.28 -9.48
CA ASP A 428 14.24 -26.62 -9.41
C ASP A 428 15.11 -27.02 -10.62
N VAL A 429 15.93 -26.09 -11.11
CA VAL A 429 16.95 -26.39 -12.13
C VAL A 429 18.23 -26.82 -11.44
N LEU A 430 18.57 -28.11 -11.51
CA LEU A 430 19.74 -28.70 -10.83
C LEU A 430 19.73 -28.48 -9.30
N GLY A 431 18.54 -28.39 -8.70
CA GLY A 431 18.34 -28.11 -7.28
C GLY A 431 18.44 -26.64 -6.89
N PHE A 432 18.61 -25.73 -7.87
CA PHE A 432 18.55 -24.29 -7.67
C PHE A 432 17.14 -23.76 -7.86
N ARG A 433 16.76 -22.82 -7.00
CA ARG A 433 15.60 -21.95 -7.18
C ARG A 433 16.08 -20.51 -7.20
N LEU A 434 15.58 -19.72 -8.14
CA LEU A 434 15.91 -18.31 -8.27
C LEU A 434 14.61 -17.51 -8.30
N TYR A 435 14.57 -16.40 -7.59
CA TYR A 435 13.60 -15.34 -7.76
C TYR A 435 14.37 -14.05 -8.03
N GLY A 436 13.92 -13.25 -8.98
CA GLY A 436 14.46 -11.93 -9.23
C GLY A 436 13.34 -10.98 -9.63
N GLU A 437 13.48 -9.73 -9.22
CA GLU A 437 12.52 -8.66 -9.48
C GLU A 437 13.29 -7.37 -9.73
N PHE A 438 12.82 -6.59 -10.71
CA PHE A 438 13.35 -5.26 -11.02
C PHE A 438 12.17 -4.36 -11.33
N ASP A 439 12.16 -3.19 -10.69
CA ASP A 439 11.10 -2.21 -10.74
C ASP A 439 11.65 -0.82 -10.94
N ARG A 440 10.93 -0.06 -11.75
CA ARG A 440 11.22 1.34 -12.03
C ARG A 440 10.06 2.20 -11.57
N ASN A 441 10.34 3.13 -10.68
CA ASN A 441 9.38 4.09 -10.13
C ASN A 441 9.52 5.45 -10.81
N TRP A 442 8.38 6.09 -11.13
CA TRP A 442 8.29 7.47 -11.58
C TRP A 442 7.32 8.24 -10.68
N ASN A 443 7.82 9.32 -10.10
CA ASN A 443 7.05 10.27 -9.30
C ASN A 443 6.67 11.46 -10.20
N ILE A 444 5.56 11.31 -10.92
CA ILE A 444 5.15 12.23 -11.98
C ILE A 444 4.57 13.50 -11.38
N ARG A 445 5.06 14.64 -11.88
CA ARG A 445 4.65 15.99 -11.52
C ARG A 445 4.22 16.78 -12.75
N GLN A 446 3.36 17.76 -12.55
CA GLN A 446 2.91 18.70 -13.58
C GLN A 446 3.01 20.15 -13.09
N TYR A 447 3.52 21.05 -13.94
CA TYR A 447 3.50 22.48 -13.66
C TYR A 447 2.08 23.04 -13.85
N PRO A 448 1.48 23.72 -12.86
CA PRO A 448 0.14 24.26 -13.03
C PRO A 448 0.13 25.50 -13.92
N ASN A 449 -0.77 25.49 -14.89
CA ASN A 449 -1.08 26.61 -15.76
C ASN A 449 -2.61 26.62 -15.99
N VAL A 450 -3.23 27.72 -15.57
CA VAL A 450 -4.70 27.91 -15.57
C VAL A 450 -5.30 28.03 -16.96
N SER A 451 -4.50 28.39 -17.97
CA SER A 451 -4.93 28.55 -19.36
C SER A 451 -4.87 27.23 -20.14
N GLN A 452 -4.20 26.21 -19.59
CA GLN A 452 -3.93 24.93 -20.25
C GLN A 452 -4.70 23.78 -19.61
N GLU A 453 -5.25 22.91 -20.46
CA GLU A 453 -5.84 21.63 -20.05
C GLU A 453 -4.86 20.46 -20.13
N ILE A 454 -3.74 20.63 -20.86
CA ILE A 454 -2.69 19.63 -21.03
C ILE A 454 -1.38 20.22 -20.56
N HIS A 455 -0.80 19.61 -19.54
CA HIS A 455 0.45 20.06 -18.92
C HIS A 455 1.61 19.13 -19.30
N ARG A 456 2.82 19.67 -19.23
CA ARG A 456 4.04 18.86 -19.34
C ARG A 456 4.25 18.07 -18.06
N THR A 457 4.87 16.90 -18.20
CA THR A 457 5.17 15.99 -17.10
C THR A 457 6.66 15.88 -16.88
N SER A 458 7.07 15.91 -15.62
CA SER A 458 8.42 15.63 -15.16
C SER A 458 8.39 14.56 -14.06
N SER A 459 9.55 13.98 -13.76
CA SER A 459 9.77 13.05 -12.64
C SER A 459 11.27 13.07 -12.35
N GLY A 460 11.67 13.15 -11.08
CA GLY A 460 13.08 13.18 -10.66
C GLY A 460 13.94 14.22 -11.38
N LEU A 461 15.18 13.83 -11.69
CA LEU A 461 16.11 14.62 -12.51
C LEU A 461 15.80 14.46 -14.00
N THR A 462 16.15 15.46 -14.80
CA THR A 462 15.96 15.43 -16.27
C THR A 462 16.68 14.25 -16.92
N ASP A 463 17.89 13.92 -16.44
CA ASP A 463 18.71 12.83 -16.98
C ASP A 463 18.42 11.48 -16.30
N GLU A 464 17.90 11.50 -15.07
CA GLU A 464 17.54 10.33 -14.25
C GLU A 464 16.11 10.49 -13.71
N PRO A 465 15.07 10.26 -14.56
CA PRO A 465 13.70 10.60 -14.20
C PRO A 465 12.99 9.55 -13.34
N HIS A 466 13.73 8.57 -12.82
CA HIS A 466 13.18 7.37 -12.20
C HIS A 466 14.07 6.86 -11.08
N ASN A 467 13.43 6.14 -10.16
CA ASN A 467 14.07 5.54 -8.99
C ASN A 467 13.88 4.02 -9.12
N ASP A 468 14.98 3.26 -9.12
CA ASP A 468 14.94 1.82 -9.39
C ASP A 468 15.02 1.02 -8.07
N ALA A 469 14.32 -0.12 -8.02
CA ALA A 469 14.46 -1.11 -6.95
C ALA A 469 14.58 -2.50 -7.57
N TRP A 470 15.45 -3.34 -7.01
CA TRP A 470 15.60 -4.72 -7.47
C TRP A 470 16.05 -5.64 -6.36
N LEU A 471 15.72 -6.93 -6.52
CA LEU A 471 16.23 -7.99 -5.67
C LEU A 471 16.44 -9.28 -6.46
N ILE A 472 17.35 -10.11 -5.98
CA ILE A 472 17.58 -11.45 -6.49
C ILE A 472 17.89 -12.41 -5.35
N ASN A 473 17.14 -13.50 -5.30
CA ASN A 473 17.27 -14.56 -4.31
C ASN A 473 17.58 -15.88 -5.02
N VAL A 474 18.66 -16.53 -4.64
CA VAL A 474 19.08 -17.84 -5.16
C VAL A 474 19.22 -18.80 -4.00
N SER A 475 18.46 -19.89 -4.04
CA SER A 475 18.58 -20.98 -3.07
C SER A 475 18.97 -22.27 -3.77
N ASN A 476 19.71 -23.12 -3.07
CA ASN A 476 19.96 -24.49 -3.49
C ASN A 476 19.75 -25.44 -2.32
N GLN A 477 19.16 -26.59 -2.60
CA GLN A 477 19.19 -27.71 -1.68
C GLN A 477 19.62 -28.99 -2.38
N ARG A 478 20.77 -29.54 -1.99
CA ARG A 478 21.30 -30.78 -2.56
C ARG A 478 21.73 -31.75 -1.48
N GLY A 479 20.88 -32.74 -1.24
CA GLY A 479 21.09 -33.74 -0.19
C GLY A 479 21.14 -33.08 1.19
N ARG A 480 22.31 -33.14 1.84
CA ARG A 480 22.55 -32.52 3.15
C ARG A 480 23.07 -31.09 3.07
N TRP A 481 23.52 -30.65 1.89
CA TRP A 481 23.98 -29.28 1.68
C TRP A 481 22.83 -28.38 1.30
N PHE A 482 22.88 -27.15 1.80
CA PHE A 482 22.00 -26.08 1.36
C PHE A 482 22.81 -24.79 1.23
N GLY A 483 22.33 -23.88 0.39
CA GLY A 483 22.91 -22.58 0.20
C GLY A 483 21.84 -21.58 -0.17
N PHE A 484 22.10 -20.33 0.17
CA PHE A 484 21.26 -19.20 -0.16
C PHE A 484 22.16 -18.01 -0.44
N ALA A 485 21.78 -17.22 -1.43
CA ALA A 485 22.37 -15.94 -1.74
C ALA A 485 21.24 -14.97 -2.05
N GLU A 486 21.33 -13.76 -1.52
CA GLU A 486 20.48 -12.63 -1.86
C GLU A 486 21.34 -11.43 -2.24
N ALA A 487 20.82 -10.60 -3.13
CA ALA A 487 21.35 -9.28 -3.40
C ALA A 487 20.20 -8.35 -3.76
N TYR A 488 20.31 -7.09 -3.39
CA TYR A 488 19.23 -6.12 -3.51
C TYR A 488 19.78 -4.71 -3.55
N ARG A 489 18.98 -3.82 -4.14
CA ARG A 489 19.17 -2.38 -4.06
C ARG A 489 17.81 -1.72 -4.14
N ILE A 490 17.52 -0.81 -3.23
CA ILE A 490 16.31 0.01 -3.27
C ILE A 490 16.73 1.47 -3.19
N ASP A 491 16.48 2.22 -4.27
CA ASP A 491 16.81 3.64 -4.33
C ASP A 491 16.17 4.43 -3.16
N PRO A 492 16.86 5.43 -2.58
CA PRO A 492 16.33 6.20 -1.44
C PRO A 492 14.99 6.88 -1.76
N GLN A 493 14.77 7.22 -3.03
CA GLN A 493 13.59 7.91 -3.51
C GLN A 493 12.57 6.96 -4.15
N TYR A 494 12.80 5.64 -4.08
CA TYR A 494 11.79 4.66 -4.47
C TYR A 494 10.53 4.86 -3.63
N ASN A 495 9.38 4.94 -4.29
CA ASN A 495 8.15 5.42 -3.66
C ASN A 495 6.93 4.59 -4.07
N THR A 496 6.34 3.86 -3.12
CA THR A 496 5.03 3.23 -3.28
C THR A 496 3.89 4.04 -2.69
N THR A 497 4.10 5.29 -2.30
CA THR A 497 3.08 6.15 -1.72
C THR A 497 2.50 7.13 -2.75
N THR A 498 1.18 7.34 -2.70
CA THR A 498 0.48 8.35 -3.50
C THR A 498 -0.24 9.35 -2.61
N PHE A 499 -0.27 10.61 -3.02
CA PHE A 499 -1.15 11.60 -2.42
C PHE A 499 -2.61 11.38 -2.84
N ILE A 500 -3.55 11.81 -2.01
CA ILE A 500 -4.99 11.75 -2.24
C ILE A 500 -5.57 13.16 -2.15
N SER A 501 -6.35 13.53 -3.15
CA SER A 501 -7.12 14.77 -3.14
C SER A 501 -8.44 14.61 -2.39
N ASN A 502 -8.85 15.66 -1.67
CA ASN A 502 -10.21 15.75 -1.16
C ASN A 502 -11.22 16.08 -2.28
N GLU A 503 -12.50 16.22 -1.94
CA GLU A 503 -13.59 16.49 -2.90
C GLU A 503 -13.37 17.80 -3.70
N ASN A 504 -12.73 18.80 -3.09
CA ASN A 504 -12.44 20.08 -3.72
C ASN A 504 -11.14 20.06 -4.54
N GLY A 505 -10.40 18.94 -4.52
CA GLY A 505 -9.11 18.81 -5.20
C GLY A 505 -7.90 19.22 -4.36
N PHE A 506 -8.09 19.74 -3.15
CA PHE A 506 -6.98 20.10 -2.26
C PHE A 506 -6.28 18.84 -1.73
N ILE A 507 -4.96 18.90 -1.66
CA ILE A 507 -4.08 17.86 -1.10
C ILE A 507 -3.31 18.52 0.04
N ASP A 508 -3.43 17.98 1.24
CA ASP A 508 -2.51 18.27 2.33
C ASP A 508 -1.28 17.37 2.15
N TYR A 509 -0.14 17.94 1.77
CA TYR A 509 1.06 17.14 1.47
C TYR A 509 1.79 16.64 2.72
N GLU A 510 1.43 17.13 3.91
CA GLU A 510 2.02 16.69 5.19
C GLU A 510 1.14 15.67 5.91
N ALA A 511 -0.19 15.81 5.80
CA ALA A 511 -1.10 14.97 6.57
C ALA A 511 -1.08 13.48 6.11
N PRO A 512 -0.85 12.51 7.02
CA PRO A 512 -0.87 11.08 6.69
C PRO A 512 -2.17 10.62 6.05
N GLN A 513 -3.28 11.22 6.47
CA GLN A 513 -4.63 10.94 5.97
C GLN A 513 -4.83 11.22 4.46
N ASN A 514 -3.94 12.02 3.87
CA ASN A 514 -3.90 12.36 2.45
C ASN A 514 -2.88 11.52 1.67
N LYS A 515 -2.36 10.44 2.25
CA LYS A 515 -1.45 9.49 1.61
C LYS A 515 -2.07 8.11 1.58
N VAL A 516 -1.69 7.32 0.57
CA VAL A 516 -1.96 5.88 0.50
C VAL A 516 -0.73 5.17 0.00
N ASP A 517 -0.34 4.14 0.73
CA ASP A 517 0.76 3.26 0.35
C ASP A 517 0.24 2.11 -0.50
N LEU A 518 0.95 1.80 -1.58
CA LEU A 518 0.66 0.67 -2.46
C LEU A 518 1.25 -0.63 -1.90
N VAL A 519 2.36 -0.53 -1.19
CA VAL A 519 2.87 -1.57 -0.28
C VAL A 519 2.56 -1.05 1.12
N GLU A 520 1.70 -1.75 1.85
CA GLU A 520 1.32 -1.36 3.20
C GLU A 520 2.41 -1.72 4.20
N ASP A 521 2.61 -0.82 5.17
CA ASP A 521 3.21 -1.07 6.48
C ASP A 521 2.23 -1.96 7.27
N ASN A 522 2.60 -3.22 7.52
CA ASN A 522 1.77 -4.22 8.20
C ASN A 522 2.65 -5.29 8.87
N ASP A 523 3.50 -4.87 9.80
CA ASP A 523 4.55 -5.68 10.43
C ASP A 523 4.03 -7.00 11.04
N ASP A 524 2.81 -7.01 11.57
CA ASP A 524 2.19 -8.19 12.21
C ASP A 524 1.32 -9.06 11.28
N GLN A 525 1.25 -8.70 9.99
CA GLN A 525 0.52 -9.37 8.91
C GLN A 525 -0.96 -9.66 9.16
N ASP A 526 -1.60 -8.85 9.99
CA ASP A 526 -3.00 -8.95 10.34
C ASP A 526 -3.93 -8.47 9.19
N ARG A 527 -5.10 -7.92 9.52
CA ARG A 527 -6.00 -7.32 8.53
C ARG A 527 -5.97 -5.80 8.57
N VAL A 528 -5.37 -5.15 9.55
CA VAL A 528 -5.41 -3.70 9.74
C VAL A 528 -3.97 -3.19 9.60
N PRO A 529 -3.61 -2.61 8.44
CA PRO A 529 -2.29 -2.03 8.24
C PRO A 529 -2.03 -0.92 9.26
N ASP A 530 -0.75 -0.77 9.58
CA ASP A 530 -0.23 -0.01 10.70
C ASP A 530 -0.29 1.50 10.38
N ALA A 531 -0.07 1.83 9.11
CA ALA A 531 -0.25 3.18 8.57
C ALA A 531 -1.73 3.62 8.54
N PHE A 532 -2.04 4.71 9.25
CA PHE A 532 -3.39 5.28 9.27
C PHE A 532 -3.74 6.08 8.00
N ARG A 533 -4.91 5.80 7.43
CA ARG A 533 -5.49 6.53 6.28
C ARG A 533 -6.78 7.25 6.66
N GLY A 534 -7.01 8.45 6.11
CA GLY A 534 -8.08 9.36 6.51
C GLY A 534 -9.52 8.89 6.32
N ASP A 535 -9.78 7.95 5.40
CA ASP A 535 -11.10 7.36 5.19
C ASP A 535 -11.32 6.09 6.04
N TRP A 536 -10.34 5.71 6.86
CA TRP A 536 -10.49 4.66 7.86
C TRP A 536 -11.10 5.28 9.12
N LEU A 537 -12.00 4.52 9.73
CA LEU A 537 -12.70 5.00 10.92
C LEU A 537 -11.78 5.06 12.14
N PHE A 538 -10.77 4.18 12.20
CA PHE A 538 -9.82 4.05 13.31
C PHE A 538 -8.45 3.58 12.76
N PRO A 539 -7.33 4.04 13.34
CA PRO A 539 -6.00 3.46 13.09
C PRO A 539 -5.92 2.04 13.63
N ASP A 540 -4.90 1.29 13.20
CA ASP A 540 -4.58 0.10 13.96
C ASP A 540 -4.05 0.50 15.34
N LEU A 541 -4.49 -0.23 16.35
CA LEU A 541 -4.15 0.01 17.75
C LEU A 541 -3.34 -1.15 18.32
N LEU A 542 -3.25 -2.29 17.64
CA LEU A 542 -2.86 -3.57 18.20
C LEU A 542 -1.80 -4.26 17.33
N ILE A 543 -0.76 -3.51 16.99
CA ILE A 543 0.32 -3.96 16.13
C ILE A 543 1.26 -4.87 16.92
N PHE A 544 1.27 -6.18 16.66
CA PHE A 544 2.04 -7.15 17.47
C PHE A 544 2.92 -8.11 16.65
N PRO A 545 4.01 -7.61 16.03
CA PRO A 545 4.84 -8.42 15.15
C PRO A 545 5.46 -9.60 15.88
N GLY A 546 5.16 -10.81 15.41
CA GLY A 546 5.57 -12.07 16.03
C GLY A 546 5.04 -12.34 17.45
N TRP A 547 4.26 -11.41 18.03
CA TRP A 547 3.72 -11.43 19.39
C TRP A 547 2.24 -11.78 19.46
N ASP A 548 1.53 -11.85 18.33
CA ASP A 548 0.21 -12.49 18.20
C ASP A 548 0.29 -13.62 17.15
N GLN A 549 0.88 -14.76 17.53
CA GLN A 549 1.02 -15.88 16.59
C GLN A 549 -0.30 -16.60 16.31
N ASN A 550 -1.31 -16.34 17.13
CA ASN A 550 -2.57 -17.06 17.10
C ASN A 550 -3.68 -16.26 16.36
N GLY A 551 -3.44 -14.97 16.12
CA GLY A 551 -4.27 -14.05 15.33
C GLY A 551 -5.54 -13.61 16.06
N ASP A 552 -5.48 -13.52 17.40
CA ASP A 552 -6.62 -13.09 18.23
C ASP A 552 -6.61 -11.61 18.59
N PHE A 553 -5.67 -10.83 18.04
CA PHE A 553 -5.41 -9.41 18.33
C PHE A 553 -5.07 -9.16 19.80
N GLN A 554 -4.55 -10.18 20.48
CA GLN A 554 -4.14 -10.10 21.87
C GLN A 554 -2.69 -10.57 21.97
N PRO A 555 -1.81 -9.80 22.61
CA PRO A 555 -0.42 -10.21 22.71
C PRO A 555 -0.31 -11.54 23.48
N ASP A 556 0.45 -12.49 22.94
CA ASP A 556 0.66 -13.84 23.49
C ASP A 556 1.25 -13.81 24.91
N PHE A 557 1.81 -12.68 25.35
CA PHE A 557 2.35 -12.46 26.69
C PHE A 557 1.40 -11.77 27.68
N ASN A 558 0.19 -11.40 27.25
CA ASN A 558 -0.86 -10.87 28.12
C ASN A 558 -2.27 -11.27 27.66
N GLN A 559 -2.52 -12.58 27.65
CA GLN A 559 -3.72 -13.24 27.11
C GLN A 559 -4.98 -13.07 27.97
N ASN A 560 -4.86 -12.50 29.17
CA ASN A 560 -6.01 -12.22 30.04
C ASN A 560 -6.39 -10.72 30.11
N ASP A 561 -5.73 -9.86 29.33
CA ASP A 561 -6.06 -8.44 29.19
C ASP A 561 -6.93 -8.17 27.95
N ASN A 562 -8.21 -7.87 28.15
CA ASN A 562 -9.11 -7.57 27.04
C ASN A 562 -10.03 -6.38 27.37
N GLU A 563 -10.75 -5.90 26.36
CA GLU A 563 -11.64 -4.75 26.47
C GLU A 563 -12.67 -4.86 27.62
N VAL A 564 -13.11 -6.09 27.94
CA VAL A 564 -14.14 -6.35 28.96
C VAL A 564 -13.53 -6.55 30.34
N ARG A 565 -12.33 -7.12 30.42
CA ARG A 565 -11.59 -7.43 31.64
C ARG A 565 -10.14 -7.04 31.47
N ARG A 566 -9.82 -5.86 32.00
CA ARG A 566 -8.48 -5.31 31.91
C ARG A 566 -7.52 -5.95 32.88
N ASN A 567 -6.32 -6.21 32.41
CA ASN A 567 -5.19 -6.63 33.20
C ASN A 567 -3.87 -6.11 32.61
N ALA A 568 -3.51 -4.89 32.99
CA ALA A 568 -2.27 -4.27 32.50
C ALA A 568 -0.99 -4.99 32.97
N ILE A 569 -1.07 -5.96 33.90
CA ILE A 569 0.07 -6.75 34.37
C ILE A 569 0.28 -7.93 33.40
N PRO A 570 1.42 -8.01 32.67
CA PRO A 570 1.70 -9.12 31.78
C PRO A 570 1.66 -10.47 32.51
N ASP A 571 1.25 -11.52 31.81
CA ASP A 571 1.02 -12.85 32.38
C ASP A 571 2.24 -13.42 33.12
N TRP A 572 3.45 -13.13 32.61
CA TRP A 572 4.72 -13.57 33.20
C TRP A 572 5.12 -12.79 34.46
N ARG A 573 4.50 -11.64 34.75
CA ARG A 573 4.68 -10.84 35.99
C ARG A 573 3.61 -11.10 37.04
N GLU A 574 2.54 -11.81 36.72
CA GLU A 574 1.45 -12.00 37.66
C GLU A 574 1.87 -12.71 38.95
N PRO A 575 1.26 -12.38 40.11
CA PRO A 575 1.56 -13.02 41.39
C PRO A 575 1.30 -14.54 41.42
N PHE A 576 0.43 -15.02 40.52
CA PHE A 576 0.14 -16.42 40.30
C PHE A 576 0.33 -16.70 38.80
N ILE A 577 1.08 -17.74 38.45
CA ILE A 577 1.26 -18.14 37.04
C ILE A 577 -0.02 -18.87 36.61
N ARG A 578 -1.00 -18.13 36.09
CA ARG A 578 -2.20 -18.71 35.46
C ARG A 578 -1.93 -19.12 34.03
N LEU A 579 -1.13 -18.34 33.33
CA LEU A 579 -0.80 -18.50 31.92
C LEU A 579 0.70 -18.80 31.80
N TRP A 580 1.01 -19.74 30.91
CA TRP A 580 2.36 -20.28 30.73
C TRP A 580 3.07 -19.51 29.62
N VAL A 581 3.62 -18.34 29.96
CA VAL A 581 4.27 -17.44 28.99
C VAL A 581 5.67 -17.08 29.47
N ASP A 582 6.62 -17.03 28.54
CA ASP A 582 7.94 -16.46 28.78
C ASP A 582 7.90 -14.93 28.77
N ARG A 583 8.93 -14.32 29.35
CA ARG A 583 9.15 -12.88 29.20
C ARG A 583 9.68 -12.57 27.79
N PRO A 584 9.40 -11.39 27.21
CA PRO A 584 9.92 -10.99 25.90
C PRO A 584 11.45 -11.11 25.78
N GLU A 585 12.21 -10.93 26.85
CA GLU A 585 13.67 -11.03 26.80
C GLU A 585 14.15 -12.47 26.48
N MET A 586 13.31 -13.48 26.69
CA MET A 586 13.58 -14.89 26.37
C MET A 586 13.25 -15.24 24.92
N LEU A 587 12.62 -14.33 24.17
CA LEU A 587 12.43 -14.49 22.74
C LEU A 587 13.79 -14.61 22.06
N TRP A 588 13.87 -15.45 21.04
CA TRP A 588 15.10 -15.74 20.33
C TRP A 588 14.77 -15.72 18.84
N GLY A 589 15.74 -15.31 18.03
CA GLY A 589 15.57 -15.17 16.59
C GLY A 589 16.89 -14.76 15.96
N ARG A 590 16.84 -14.56 14.64
CA ARG A 590 17.92 -13.86 13.93
C ARG A 590 17.72 -12.36 14.12
N ASP A 591 18.84 -11.68 14.03
CA ASP A 591 19.05 -10.27 14.33
C ASP A 591 20.18 -9.90 13.35
N MET A 592 19.79 -9.51 12.14
CA MET A 592 20.69 -9.34 10.99
C MET A 592 21.11 -7.87 10.78
N ASN A 593 20.25 -6.93 11.15
CA ASN A 593 20.50 -5.49 11.25
C ASN A 593 21.29 -5.10 12.52
N ASN A 594 21.41 -5.97 13.53
CA ASN A 594 22.20 -5.76 14.74
C ASN A 594 21.68 -4.68 15.70
N ASN A 595 20.40 -4.30 15.63
CA ASN A 595 19.74 -3.40 16.60
C ASN A 595 19.38 -4.10 17.94
N PHE A 596 19.66 -5.41 18.04
CA PHE A 596 19.45 -6.29 19.21
C PHE A 596 18.03 -6.71 19.51
N TRP A 597 17.09 -6.31 18.67
CA TRP A 597 15.81 -6.98 18.55
C TRP A 597 15.95 -8.14 17.56
N PRO A 598 15.20 -9.24 17.72
CA PRO A 598 15.15 -10.23 16.66
C PRO A 598 14.20 -9.74 15.56
N ASP A 599 14.65 -9.78 14.29
CA ASP A 599 13.96 -9.25 13.09
C ASP A 599 12.45 -9.59 13.03
N LEU A 600 12.05 -10.78 13.51
CA LEU A 600 10.65 -11.23 13.51
C LEU A 600 9.70 -10.41 14.41
N TYR A 601 10.25 -9.67 15.37
CA TYR A 601 9.49 -8.93 16.39
C TYR A 601 9.63 -7.43 16.26
N GLU A 602 10.23 -6.97 15.17
CA GLU A 602 10.47 -5.57 14.87
C GLU A 602 9.21 -4.93 14.32
N ASN A 603 9.13 -3.61 14.52
CA ASN A 603 8.02 -2.79 14.08
C ASN A 603 8.60 -1.42 13.73
N ASP A 604 8.17 -0.85 12.62
CA ASP A 604 8.55 0.50 12.22
C ASP A 604 7.34 1.30 11.71
N LYS A 605 7.54 2.20 10.75
CA LYS A 605 6.48 3.01 10.10
C LYS A 605 6.66 3.04 8.59
N ASP A 606 7.58 2.22 8.08
CA ASP A 606 7.99 2.18 6.70
C ASP A 606 7.20 1.10 5.96
N PRO A 607 7.07 1.19 4.62
CA PRO A 607 6.41 0.13 3.85
C PRO A 607 7.16 -1.21 3.99
N ASP A 608 6.42 -2.33 4.11
CA ASP A 608 6.95 -3.71 4.18
C ASP A 608 7.61 -4.19 2.86
N TYR A 609 8.67 -3.50 2.42
CA TYR A 609 9.54 -4.00 1.39
C TYR A 609 10.35 -5.20 1.90
N PRO A 610 10.85 -6.07 1.01
CA PRO A 610 11.74 -7.16 1.44
C PRO A 610 13.07 -6.70 2.04
N TYR A 611 13.45 -5.45 1.77
CA TYR A 611 14.65 -4.76 2.23
C TYR A 611 14.30 -3.27 2.35
N ASP A 612 15.03 -2.51 3.16
CA ASP A 612 14.70 -1.11 3.38
C ASP A 612 15.07 -0.23 2.18
N ARG A 613 14.44 0.96 2.12
CA ARG A 613 14.86 1.99 1.16
C ARG A 613 16.27 2.46 1.49
N ASP A 614 16.95 3.03 0.51
CA ASP A 614 18.32 3.52 0.66
C ASP A 614 19.35 2.41 0.93
N HIS A 615 18.99 1.13 0.79
CA HIS A 615 19.91 0.02 1.02
C HIS A 615 20.41 -0.60 -0.29
N ASP A 616 21.70 -0.93 -0.31
CA ASP A 616 22.36 -1.76 -1.33
C ASP A 616 23.18 -2.84 -0.63
N GLY A 617 22.93 -4.09 -0.95
CA GLY A 617 23.54 -5.18 -0.20
C GLY A 617 23.42 -6.56 -0.80
N TRP A 618 24.13 -7.49 -0.19
CA TRP A 618 24.05 -8.91 -0.47
C TRP A 618 24.40 -9.74 0.77
N ASN A 619 23.77 -10.91 0.84
CA ASN A 619 24.07 -11.91 1.86
C ASN A 619 24.18 -13.28 1.21
N VAL A 620 25.19 -14.04 1.62
CA VAL A 620 25.39 -15.41 1.15
C VAL A 620 25.70 -16.31 2.32
N TYR A 621 25.01 -17.44 2.39
CA TYR A 621 25.33 -18.49 3.34
C TYR A 621 25.26 -19.87 2.73
N THR A 622 26.05 -20.76 3.30
CA THR A 622 25.97 -22.19 3.03
C THR A 622 25.94 -22.96 4.33
N GLY A 623 25.30 -24.12 4.29
CA GLY A 623 25.21 -24.96 5.46
C GLY A 623 25.09 -26.44 5.13
N PHE A 624 25.21 -27.21 6.20
CA PHE A 624 25.17 -28.66 6.18
C PHE A 624 24.24 -29.18 7.26
N ARG A 625 23.33 -30.07 6.87
CA ARG A 625 22.45 -30.80 7.77
C ARG A 625 23.12 -32.09 8.21
N LEU A 626 23.69 -32.09 9.42
CA LEU A 626 24.33 -33.27 10.00
C LEU A 626 23.31 -34.41 10.22
N ARG A 627 22.11 -34.06 10.67
CA ARG A 627 20.91 -34.92 10.83
C ARG A 627 19.64 -34.06 10.78
N ALA A 628 18.46 -34.67 10.75
CA ALA A 628 17.18 -33.96 10.56
C ALA A 628 17.01 -32.73 11.47
N GLY A 629 17.35 -32.85 12.75
CA GLY A 629 17.26 -31.79 13.73
C GLY A 629 18.57 -31.06 14.04
N LEU A 630 19.65 -31.20 13.26
CA LEU A 630 20.92 -30.51 13.52
C LEU A 630 21.50 -29.93 12.22
N ARG A 631 21.56 -28.61 12.14
CA ARG A 631 22.14 -27.88 11.01
C ARG A 631 23.22 -26.90 11.48
N ILE A 632 24.24 -26.76 10.66
CA ILE A 632 25.31 -25.76 10.81
C ILE A 632 25.31 -24.94 9.53
N LEU A 633 25.45 -23.63 9.64
CA LEU A 633 25.65 -22.75 8.50
C LEU A 633 26.68 -21.67 8.83
N GLY A 634 27.25 -21.08 7.78
CA GLY A 634 28.06 -19.88 7.88
C GLY A 634 27.80 -19.00 6.67
N GLY A 635 27.87 -17.69 6.88
CA GLY A 635 27.56 -16.70 5.88
C GLY A 635 28.28 -15.37 6.06
N VAL A 636 28.09 -14.52 5.07
CA VAL A 636 28.63 -13.16 4.99
C VAL A 636 27.51 -12.26 4.50
N LEU A 637 27.26 -11.16 5.22
CA LEU A 637 26.42 -10.04 4.80
C LEU A 637 27.33 -8.84 4.53
N ARG A 638 27.06 -8.14 3.43
CA ARG A 638 27.58 -6.81 3.15
C ARG A 638 26.42 -5.94 2.70
N GLU A 639 26.13 -4.93 3.48
CA GLU A 639 25.06 -3.98 3.27
C GLU A 639 25.59 -2.58 3.58
N GLN A 640 25.08 -1.59 2.85
CA GLN A 640 25.43 -0.19 2.99
C GLN A 640 24.26 0.69 2.59
N LEU A 641 24.25 1.91 3.12
CA LEU A 641 23.36 2.95 2.62
C LEU A 641 23.87 3.47 1.27
N ILE A 642 22.95 3.92 0.41
CA ILE A 642 23.28 4.53 -0.88
C ILE A 642 23.60 6.01 -0.66
N SER A 643 22.90 6.65 0.27
CA SER A 643 23.00 8.07 0.62
C SER A 643 24.23 8.43 1.45
N SER A 644 24.67 7.55 2.36
CA SER A 644 25.74 7.83 3.34
C SER A 644 26.91 6.84 3.25
N ASP A 645 27.89 6.95 4.15
CA ASP A 645 29.01 6.00 4.27
C ASP A 645 28.78 4.89 5.32
N GLN A 646 27.55 4.80 5.84
CA GLN A 646 27.13 3.78 6.79
C GLN A 646 26.99 2.40 6.11
N LYS A 647 27.29 1.36 6.87
CA LYS A 647 27.42 -0.03 6.45
C LYS A 647 27.10 -1.00 7.58
N ASN A 648 26.48 -2.11 7.21
CA ASN A 648 26.32 -3.30 8.02
C ASN A 648 27.08 -4.47 7.38
N HIS A 649 28.25 -4.75 7.93
CA HIS A 649 29.17 -5.76 7.44
C HIS A 649 29.34 -6.86 8.47
N MET A 650 28.96 -8.10 8.14
CA MET A 650 29.16 -9.20 9.06
C MET A 650 29.58 -10.52 8.42
N VAL A 651 30.31 -11.30 9.22
CA VAL A 651 30.58 -12.72 8.99
C VAL A 651 29.99 -13.49 10.15
N TYR A 652 29.12 -14.45 9.86
CA TYR A 652 28.37 -15.15 10.89
C TYR A 652 28.41 -16.67 10.70
N GLY A 653 28.25 -17.38 11.82
CA GLY A 653 28.06 -18.82 11.87
C GLY A 653 26.91 -19.15 12.79
N MET A 654 26.08 -20.12 12.39
CA MET A 654 24.96 -20.59 13.19
C MET A 654 24.95 -22.10 13.35
N LEU A 655 24.48 -22.55 14.50
CA LEU A 655 24.24 -23.94 14.85
C LEU A 655 22.84 -24.04 15.43
N ASP A 656 21.97 -24.76 14.72
CA ASP A 656 20.59 -24.98 15.16
C ASP A 656 20.37 -26.47 15.42
N TYR A 657 19.82 -26.75 16.60
CA TYR A 657 19.49 -28.07 17.07
C TYR A 657 18.06 -28.11 17.59
N ASP A 658 17.20 -28.97 17.04
CA ASP A 658 15.86 -29.24 17.55
C ASP A 658 15.55 -30.72 17.39
N GLU A 659 15.49 -31.44 18.50
CA GLU A 659 15.20 -32.87 18.47
C GLU A 659 14.43 -33.32 19.69
N THR A 660 13.51 -34.27 19.47
CA THR A 660 12.74 -34.89 20.54
C THR A 660 13.24 -36.30 20.79
N TRP A 661 13.70 -36.54 22.02
CA TRP A 661 14.16 -37.84 22.47
C TRP A 661 13.10 -38.50 23.36
N PRO A 662 12.80 -39.80 23.18
CA PRO A 662 11.81 -40.49 24.01
C PRO A 662 12.10 -40.42 25.52
N ARG A 663 13.39 -40.43 25.91
CA ARG A 663 13.83 -40.40 27.31
C ARG A 663 14.11 -39.00 27.84
N TYR A 664 14.56 -38.09 26.98
CA TYR A 664 15.05 -36.78 27.39
C TYR A 664 14.12 -35.65 26.99
N GLY A 665 12.99 -35.92 26.34
CA GLY A 665 12.08 -34.88 25.87
C GLY A 665 12.66 -34.09 24.70
N ARG A 666 12.12 -32.90 24.45
CA ARG A 666 12.55 -32.01 23.37
C ARG A 666 13.69 -31.13 23.85
N VAL A 667 14.78 -31.08 23.08
CA VAL A 667 15.90 -30.17 23.28
C VAL A 667 15.98 -29.27 22.06
N ARG A 668 16.00 -27.96 22.30
CA ARG A 668 16.21 -26.90 21.31
C ARG A 668 17.46 -26.14 21.69
N MET A 669 18.37 -25.91 20.76
CA MET A 669 19.55 -25.10 20.95
C MET A 669 19.80 -24.28 19.70
N TYR A 670 20.07 -23.00 19.88
CA TYR A 670 20.44 -22.06 18.82
C TYR A 670 21.68 -21.34 19.28
N GLU A 671 22.69 -21.30 18.43
CA GLU A 671 23.94 -20.59 18.67
C GLU A 671 24.26 -19.80 17.42
N MET A 672 24.44 -18.50 17.56
CA MET A 672 24.90 -17.59 16.51
C MET A 672 26.12 -16.84 17.00
N VAL A 673 27.19 -16.90 16.22
CA VAL A 673 28.39 -16.09 16.40
C VAL A 673 28.53 -15.19 15.20
N LYS A 674 28.71 -13.89 15.40
CA LYS A 674 28.91 -12.92 14.34
C LYS A 674 30.07 -11.98 14.67
N SER A 675 30.89 -11.67 13.68
CA SER A 675 31.82 -10.54 13.69
C SER A 675 31.18 -9.45 12.86
N VAL A 676 30.91 -8.31 13.47
CA VAL A 676 30.05 -7.25 12.93
C VAL A 676 30.83 -5.93 12.88
N GLN A 677 30.63 -5.18 11.81
CA GLN A 677 30.97 -3.77 11.70
C GLN A 677 29.72 -3.06 11.20
N ASP A 678 29.03 -2.39 12.09
CA ASP A 678 27.70 -1.87 11.81
C ASP A 678 27.49 -0.49 12.40
N ASP A 679 27.35 0.49 11.51
CA ASP A 679 27.10 1.89 11.82
C ASP A 679 25.81 2.42 11.18
N ILE A 680 24.93 1.54 10.65
CA ILE A 680 23.58 1.89 10.18
C ILE A 680 22.65 1.97 11.39
N GLU A 681 21.94 3.10 11.56
CA GLU A 681 20.95 3.27 12.61
C GLU A 681 19.63 2.61 12.23
N ASP A 682 19.13 1.71 13.08
CA ASP A 682 17.86 1.00 12.86
C ASP A 682 16.95 1.14 14.10
N PRO A 683 16.28 2.31 14.25
CA PRO A 683 15.39 2.59 15.37
C PRO A 683 14.02 1.92 15.19
N LEU A 684 13.46 1.40 16.29
CA LEU A 684 12.20 0.65 16.27
C LEU A 684 11.04 1.42 16.91
N LEU A 685 9.81 1.14 16.50
CA LEU A 685 8.59 1.59 17.16
C LEU A 685 7.94 0.45 17.96
N GLN A 686 8.45 0.20 19.17
CA GLN A 686 8.12 -1.00 19.93
C GLN A 686 7.40 -0.71 21.26
N TYR A 687 6.64 -1.69 21.76
CA TYR A 687 6.23 -1.68 23.17
C TYR A 687 7.42 -2.04 24.05
N SER A 688 7.74 -1.17 25.00
CA SER A 688 8.84 -1.46 25.93
C SER A 688 8.50 -2.70 26.80
N PRO A 689 9.40 -3.70 26.89
CA PRO A 689 9.18 -4.93 27.68
C PRO A 689 8.92 -4.67 29.17
N GLU A 690 9.36 -3.51 29.67
CA GLU A 690 9.20 -3.11 31.06
C GLU A 690 7.88 -2.39 31.33
N THR A 691 7.25 -1.86 30.27
CA THR A 691 6.02 -1.06 30.36
C THR A 691 4.81 -1.98 30.41
N LEU A 692 3.84 -1.62 31.25
CA LEU A 692 2.51 -2.23 31.19
C LEU A 692 1.89 -1.78 29.86
N ILE A 693 1.57 -2.71 28.96
CA ILE A 693 0.80 -2.39 27.76
C ILE A 693 -0.61 -2.07 28.24
N ASP A 694 -1.03 -0.81 28.14
CA ASP A 694 -2.42 -0.46 28.37
C ASP A 694 -3.17 -0.67 27.05
N LEU A 695 -3.88 -1.80 26.92
CA LEU A 695 -4.67 -2.09 25.72
C LEU A 695 -5.85 -1.10 25.51
N ALA A 696 -6.11 -0.18 26.43
CA ALA A 696 -7.04 0.92 26.19
C ALA A 696 -6.40 2.13 25.50
N GLU A 697 -5.10 2.30 25.66
CA GLU A 697 -4.29 3.34 25.00
C GLU A 697 -3.00 2.69 24.46
N PRO A 698 -3.09 1.67 23.60
CA PRO A 698 -1.92 0.88 23.19
C PRO A 698 -0.93 1.74 22.38
N GLN A 699 -1.43 2.71 21.61
CA GLN A 699 -0.61 3.72 20.94
C GLN A 699 0.18 4.60 21.92
N ALA A 700 -0.34 4.88 23.12
CA ALA A 700 0.42 5.59 24.16
C ALA A 700 1.47 4.70 24.85
N SER A 701 1.40 3.37 24.64
CA SER A 701 2.32 2.39 25.18
C SER A 701 3.50 2.08 24.23
N LYS A 702 3.37 2.37 22.94
CA LYS A 702 4.47 2.31 21.95
C LYS A 702 5.51 3.40 22.23
N ARG A 703 6.79 3.11 21.98
CA ARG A 703 7.89 4.05 22.12
C ARG A 703 8.88 3.86 20.98
N GLU A 704 9.44 4.96 20.51
CA GLU A 704 10.63 4.93 19.66
C GLU A 704 11.81 4.42 20.52
N MET A 705 12.45 3.37 20.04
CA MET A 705 13.62 2.74 20.63
C MET A 705 14.80 3.04 19.72
N GLU A 706 15.70 3.88 20.21
CA GLU A 706 16.96 4.18 19.50
C GLU A 706 17.84 2.93 19.42
N ASP A 707 18.52 2.74 18.29
CA ASP A 707 19.56 1.74 18.16
C ASP A 707 20.84 2.22 18.89
N PRO A 708 21.32 1.50 19.93
CA PRO A 708 22.55 1.84 20.62
C PRO A 708 23.83 1.58 19.78
N LEU A 709 23.73 0.99 18.59
CA LEU A 709 24.83 0.70 17.68
C LEU A 709 25.98 -0.07 18.34
N LEU A 710 25.66 -1.07 19.17
CA LEU A 710 26.69 -1.90 19.82
C LEU A 710 27.44 -2.79 18.81
N GLY A 711 26.97 -2.85 17.55
CA GLY A 711 27.53 -3.60 16.42
C GLY A 711 28.73 -2.94 15.71
N ARG A 712 29.03 -1.65 15.95
CA ARG A 712 30.05 -0.85 15.22
C ARG A 712 31.38 -1.53 14.93
N ASP A 713 31.91 -2.29 15.88
CA ASP A 713 33.06 -3.17 15.68
C ASP A 713 33.07 -4.24 16.78
N SER A 714 32.20 -5.24 16.64
CA SER A 714 31.91 -6.18 17.73
C SER A 714 31.95 -7.64 17.29
N PHE A 715 32.50 -8.48 18.16
CA PHE A 715 32.20 -9.90 18.15
C PHE A 715 30.98 -10.17 19.05
N VAL A 716 29.92 -10.72 18.46
CA VAL A 716 28.66 -11.01 19.14
C VAL A 716 28.45 -12.52 19.21
N ASN A 717 28.10 -13.00 20.38
CA ASN A 717 27.65 -14.37 20.62
C ASN A 717 26.21 -14.35 21.14
N GLN A 718 25.31 -15.06 20.48
CA GLN A 718 23.93 -15.24 20.89
C GLN A 718 23.65 -16.74 21.04
N PHE A 719 23.33 -17.15 22.26
CA PHE A 719 23.05 -18.55 22.62
C PHE A 719 21.66 -18.68 23.23
N PHE A 720 20.91 -19.68 22.79
CA PHE A 720 19.67 -20.12 23.42
C PHE A 720 19.68 -21.64 23.58
N ILE A 721 19.21 -22.12 24.73
CA ILE A 721 18.88 -23.53 24.94
C ILE A 721 17.56 -23.66 25.69
N GLY A 722 16.68 -24.51 25.15
CA GLY A 722 15.39 -24.87 25.70
C GLY A 722 15.27 -26.38 25.86
N HIS A 723 14.74 -26.84 26.99
CA HIS A 723 14.49 -28.24 27.30
C HIS A 723 13.06 -28.43 27.79
N GLN A 724 12.32 -29.34 27.18
CA GLN A 724 10.96 -29.70 27.58
C GLN A 724 10.89 -31.20 27.87
N LEU A 725 10.63 -31.56 29.12
CA LEU A 725 10.55 -32.94 29.57
C LEU A 725 9.20 -33.22 30.23
N LYS A 726 8.41 -34.11 29.62
CA LYS A 726 7.18 -34.63 30.21
C LYS A 726 7.46 -35.94 30.92
N THR A 727 7.35 -35.93 32.25
CA THR A 727 7.55 -37.11 33.10
C THR A 727 6.28 -37.40 33.89
N GLY A 728 5.51 -38.40 33.44
CA GLY A 728 4.20 -38.70 34.03
C GLY A 728 3.20 -37.55 33.84
N LYS A 729 2.74 -36.96 34.95
CA LYS A 729 1.84 -35.79 34.96
C LYS A 729 2.57 -34.45 35.05
N VAL A 730 3.90 -34.46 35.14
CA VAL A 730 4.72 -33.25 35.29
C VAL A 730 5.33 -32.88 33.94
N LEU A 731 5.18 -31.62 33.54
CA LEU A 731 5.93 -31.00 32.46
C LEU A 731 6.99 -30.09 33.09
N ILE A 732 8.25 -30.31 32.74
CA ILE A 732 9.36 -29.44 33.14
C ILE A 732 9.83 -28.73 31.88
N GLU A 733 9.90 -27.40 31.93
CA GLU A 733 10.53 -26.57 30.92
C GLU A 733 11.70 -25.81 31.53
N SER A 734 12.80 -25.73 30.81
CA SER A 734 13.98 -24.97 31.22
C SER A 734 14.51 -24.24 30.01
N LYS A 735 14.77 -22.94 30.17
CA LYS A 735 15.27 -22.05 29.13
C LYS A 735 16.45 -21.26 29.66
N LEU A 736 17.46 -21.07 28.83
CA LEU A 736 18.58 -20.19 29.08
C LEU A 736 18.88 -19.45 27.78
N LYS A 737 18.90 -18.12 27.85
CA LYS A 737 19.38 -17.24 26.79
C LYS A 737 20.61 -16.51 27.30
N HIS A 738 21.63 -16.40 26.47
CA HIS A 738 22.86 -15.67 26.74
C HIS A 738 23.22 -14.85 25.52
N ARG A 739 23.62 -13.59 25.73
CA ARG A 739 24.10 -12.69 24.69
C ARG A 739 25.37 -12.02 25.22
N HIS A 740 26.45 -12.07 24.45
CA HIS A 740 27.74 -11.52 24.83
C HIS A 740 28.31 -10.66 23.70
N PHE A 741 28.75 -9.47 24.06
CA PHE A 741 29.38 -8.50 23.18
C PHE A 741 30.83 -8.32 23.56
N HIS A 742 31.71 -8.42 22.58
CA HIS A 742 33.11 -8.06 22.72
C HIS A 742 33.44 -6.99 21.68
N GLN A 743 33.42 -5.73 22.11
CA GLN A 743 33.89 -4.62 21.30
C GLN A 743 35.38 -4.77 21.05
N SER A 744 35.75 -4.78 19.77
CA SER A 744 37.14 -4.71 19.37
C SER A 744 37.58 -3.26 19.54
N LEU A 745 38.34 -2.96 20.59
CA LEU A 745 38.96 -1.64 20.73
C LEU A 745 39.78 -1.37 19.46
N ALA A 746 39.47 -0.26 18.77
CA ALA A 746 40.24 0.20 17.65
C ALA A 746 41.73 0.24 18.06
N ARG A 747 42.60 -0.39 17.26
CA ARG A 747 44.02 -0.05 17.32
C ARG A 747 44.15 1.35 16.72
N GLU A 748 44.24 2.35 17.59
CA GLU A 748 44.69 3.70 17.24
C GLU A 748 45.98 3.69 16.41
#